data_AF-A0AAW1B0S7-F1
#
_entry.id   AF-A0AAW1B0S7-F1
#
_cell.length_a   1.000
_cell.length_b   1.000
_cell.length_c   1.000
_cell.angle_alpha   90.00
_cell.angle_beta   90.00
_cell.angle_gamma   90.00
#
_symmetry.space_group_name_H-M   'P 1'
#
loop_
_entity.id
_entity.type
_entity.pdbx_description
1 polymer ?
#
loop_
_entity_poly.entity_id
_entity_poly.type
_entity_poly.pdbx_seq_one_letter_code
_entity_poly.pdbx_strand_id
1 'polypeptide(L)'
;MMMGLGIKGLPAYEWNNPDLDGSKRRRAPDASPPPIAEHLLVEWRGLRRMRGGRRGVKVRLALEARRRGESWWACFAGVAACSCAEGGWVGFASGSGELKGLRVSTRKKASLKSLEATPRTMYPTRPVFRGGAMFQMSLAGHRPESLPQVAEAGKTAEFGGKTFLSTVRAERGHPSPRGASKEPFMTGPTLSSMVQGLTLEAAPGPPLVCSGRGIAGRGVGDMSMKSKVDVLGQQMCPGLRAGPAGDSKVEPMFPGRGKIPSYVESEKPFWGLDRTSILGRGRAYTDPFTSSAESRFPAPSVKPGPPPVVSDEPVDKKEPLMKQGSKGVAIPLALNLIQIHCKNEAVYQYHVTFSPNMECKSMRLRMLKEHQLVIGDISAFDGSLLYLPIKLSQNVNLKCQRKTDGMEVNLKIQMTKVLEPSSELCIPFYNVIFRKVMKILDMKLVGRNFYDPTSATVLQQYRLQIWPGYATSIRRTDGGLFLLVDAVHKVIRNDSVLNLMHRIYQQSQENFQDECTKQLIGNIIITRYNNKNYRIDDIDWNKSPQSSFTMSDGKEITFLEYYSKNYGITIRELDQPLLIYRVEKRKNPPGKLQEGEILLVPELSFLTGIPENMRKDFRIMKDLTQKVNMSPEQHHTSLQQLLSRIEKNEAAHKELSRWGLFLDGDVYRTTGRILPMERVNLKKCSFKTSEDLNWTKELNREACISAVPIHFWALFYPKRAMEQAHELVSVLQKISGPLGIPLAAPIWKELKDDRIETYARAIKSLLSSEGSIQLVVCIITGTKDDLYRAIKRLCNVQNPVPSQVINVRTITTQYAKLRSIAQKILLQINCKLGGELWGVDIPLKQLMVIGIDVYHDPSRGKRSVMGFVASTNLILTRWYSRVVFQTPHQEIIDSLKVCLVAALQKFHEVNHNLPEKIVIYRDGVSDGQLKIVESYEIPQLEKCFEAFNNYNPKLVVFVVQKQISTNIYSLVAQQLSTPPPGTVLDHTATSRDWMDFYLIAHYSPQGCGIPTHYVCVRNTANLTPDHMQRLTFKLCHLYWNWPGTIRVPAPCKYAHKLAFLSGQILHHEPSIELCEKLFFL
;
A
#
# COMPACT_ATOMS: atom_id res chain seq x y z
N MET A 1 29.80 59.28 -8.97
CA MET A 1 30.48 58.75 -10.18
C MET A 1 29.47 57.82 -10.84
N MET A 2 28.77 58.22 -11.91
CA MET A 2 29.22 58.36 -13.30
C MET A 2 29.68 57.02 -13.91
N MET A 3 29.30 56.58 -15.12
CA MET A 3 28.24 56.87 -16.13
C MET A 3 28.17 55.59 -17.02
N GLY A 4 27.21 55.30 -17.92
CA GLY A 4 25.97 55.93 -18.41
C GLY A 4 25.11 54.85 -19.11
N LEU A 5 23.80 55.02 -19.27
CA LEU A 5 23.09 55.58 -20.44
C LEU A 5 23.01 54.67 -21.70
N GLY A 6 21.77 54.39 -22.11
CA GLY A 6 21.41 53.72 -23.37
C GLY A 6 19.88 53.55 -23.47
N ILE A 7 19.19 54.42 -24.22
CA ILE A 7 17.73 54.48 -24.32
C ILE A 7 17.30 54.48 -25.80
N LYS A 8 16.35 53.60 -26.16
CA LYS A 8 15.33 53.66 -27.24
C LYS A 8 14.68 52.27 -27.38
N GLY A 9 13.39 52.13 -27.64
CA GLY A 9 12.30 53.11 -27.75
C GLY A 9 10.91 52.43 -27.77
N LEU A 10 9.84 53.22 -27.69
CA LEU A 10 8.44 52.77 -27.84
C LEU A 10 8.02 52.74 -29.32
N PRO A 11 6.87 52.11 -29.64
CA PRO A 11 5.71 52.93 -30.01
C PRO A 11 4.46 52.67 -29.15
N ALA A 12 3.44 53.52 -29.32
CA ALA A 12 2.10 53.43 -28.73
C ALA A 12 1.04 53.47 -29.85
N TYR A 13 -0.21 53.87 -29.52
CA TYR A 13 -1.40 53.99 -30.40
C TYR A 13 -2.12 52.65 -30.70
N GLU A 14 -3.46 52.54 -30.66
CA GLU A 14 -4.50 53.46 -30.10
C GLU A 14 -5.76 52.68 -29.67
N TRP A 15 -6.75 53.37 -29.10
CA TRP A 15 -8.06 52.86 -28.67
C TRP A 15 -9.04 52.62 -29.83
N ASN A 16 -10.06 51.78 -29.59
CA ASN A 16 -11.44 52.16 -29.91
C ASN A 16 -12.47 51.39 -29.05
N ASN A 17 -13.59 52.04 -28.74
CA ASN A 17 -14.72 51.52 -27.96
C ASN A 17 -16.00 51.62 -28.80
N PRO A 18 -17.09 50.91 -28.43
CA PRO A 18 -18.37 51.62 -28.36
C PRO A 18 -19.21 51.29 -27.11
N ASP A 19 -20.06 52.23 -26.72
CA ASP A 19 -20.77 52.31 -25.43
C ASP A 19 -22.24 51.81 -25.45
N LEU A 20 -22.96 52.08 -24.33
CA LEU A 20 -24.42 52.09 -24.09
C LEU A 20 -25.08 50.76 -23.64
N ASP A 21 -26.08 50.70 -22.73
CA ASP A 21 -26.43 51.41 -21.47
C ASP A 21 -27.49 50.52 -20.74
N GLY A 22 -27.67 50.46 -19.41
CA GLY A 22 -26.93 51.05 -18.29
C GLY A 22 -27.86 51.64 -17.20
N SER A 23 -27.31 52.48 -16.31
CA SER A 23 -27.97 53.05 -15.12
C SER A 23 -28.34 52.03 -14.01
N LYS A 24 -28.55 52.33 -12.71
CA LYS A 24 -28.75 53.58 -11.93
C LYS A 24 -28.51 53.34 -10.42
N ARG A 25 -27.93 54.32 -9.69
CA ARG A 25 -28.11 54.59 -8.22
C ARG A 25 -27.49 53.56 -7.22
N ARG A 26 -27.15 53.89 -5.96
CA ARG A 26 -27.01 55.19 -5.22
C ARG A 26 -26.01 55.09 -4.05
N ARG A 27 -25.74 56.24 -3.40
CA ARG A 27 -24.81 56.46 -2.27
C ARG A 27 -25.17 55.65 -1.00
N ALA A 28 -24.16 55.43 -0.16
CA ALA A 28 -24.30 55.07 1.26
C ALA A 28 -24.71 56.28 2.14
N PRO A 29 -24.97 56.04 3.43
CA PRO A 29 -24.58 56.95 4.50
C PRO A 29 -23.76 56.25 5.61
N ASP A 30 -23.00 57.03 6.38
CA ASP A 30 -22.24 56.61 7.57
C ASP A 30 -23.11 56.37 8.80
N ALA A 31 -22.58 55.63 9.79
CA ALA A 31 -23.09 55.61 11.17
C ALA A 31 -21.98 55.26 12.18
N SER A 32 -21.93 56.00 13.30
CA SER A 32 -20.99 55.83 14.42
C SER A 32 -21.64 55.09 15.62
N PRO A 33 -20.86 54.49 16.55
CA PRO A 33 -21.35 53.86 17.81
C PRO A 33 -21.80 54.90 18.86
N PRO A 34 -22.32 54.58 20.09
CA PRO A 34 -22.36 53.31 20.88
C PRO A 34 -23.85 52.95 21.28
N PRO A 35 -24.30 52.43 22.47
CA PRO A 35 -23.65 51.86 23.68
C PRO A 35 -24.28 50.59 24.37
N ILE A 36 -23.50 50.03 25.31
CA ILE A 36 -23.80 49.48 26.68
C ILE A 36 -25.13 48.74 27.02
N ALA A 37 -24.96 47.47 27.44
CA ALA A 37 -25.60 46.61 28.49
C ALA A 37 -27.06 46.78 29.01
N GLU A 38 -27.73 45.65 29.30
CA GLU A 38 -28.00 45.13 30.69
C GLU A 38 -28.76 43.77 30.74
N HIS A 39 -28.65 43.03 31.87
CA HIS A 39 -29.57 42.02 32.51
C HIS A 39 -30.28 40.90 31.66
N LEU A 40 -30.74 39.72 32.14
CA LEU A 40 -30.60 38.77 33.29
C LEU A 40 -30.96 37.37 32.68
N LEU A 41 -30.42 36.20 33.03
CA LEU A 41 -30.21 35.50 34.31
C LEU A 41 -31.51 35.10 35.05
N VAL A 42 -32.15 34.00 34.63
CA VAL A 42 -33.22 33.28 35.36
C VAL A 42 -33.01 31.75 35.31
N GLU A 43 -33.45 31.05 36.35
CA GLU A 43 -33.06 29.68 36.74
C GLU A 43 -33.58 28.49 35.89
N TRP A 44 -32.83 27.39 36.00
CA TRP A 44 -33.35 26.02 35.94
C TRP A 44 -34.16 25.65 37.21
N ARG A 45 -35.42 25.19 37.08
CA ARG A 45 -36.08 24.22 38.02
C ARG A 45 -37.46 23.75 37.51
N GLY A 46 -37.85 22.51 37.85
CA GLY A 46 -39.18 21.92 37.52
C GLY A 46 -39.13 20.64 36.67
N LEU A 47 -38.75 19.43 37.11
CA LEU A 47 -38.91 18.67 38.37
C LEU A 47 -40.16 17.76 38.41
N ARG A 48 -39.96 16.44 38.21
CA ARG A 48 -40.88 15.29 38.54
C ARG A 48 -42.14 15.13 37.63
N ARG A 49 -42.85 13.99 37.54
CA ARG A 49 -42.66 12.56 37.99
C ARG A 49 -43.65 11.64 37.22
N MET A 50 -43.33 10.34 37.13
CA MET A 50 -44.21 9.14 37.33
C MET A 50 -43.85 8.00 36.34
N ARG A 51 -44.05 6.70 36.63
CA ARG A 51 -43.56 5.86 37.76
C ARG A 51 -43.83 4.37 37.44
N GLY A 52 -42.87 3.48 37.71
CA GLY A 52 -43.11 2.03 37.90
C GLY A 52 -42.50 1.09 36.85
N GLY A 53 -41.93 -0.08 37.22
CA GLY A 53 -41.57 -0.54 38.57
C GLY A 53 -41.33 -2.05 38.71
N ARG A 54 -40.68 -2.48 39.82
CA ARG A 54 -40.44 -3.89 40.28
C ARG A 54 -39.47 -4.70 39.37
N ARG A 55 -38.50 -5.54 39.80
CA ARG A 55 -37.83 -6.00 41.06
C ARG A 55 -36.35 -6.32 40.68
N GLY A 56 -35.34 -6.50 41.55
CA GLY A 56 -35.22 -6.43 43.03
C GLY A 56 -34.36 -7.59 43.60
N VAL A 57 -33.67 -7.37 44.76
CA VAL A 57 -32.99 -8.38 45.64
C VAL A 57 -31.62 -8.95 45.14
N LYS A 58 -30.51 -9.07 45.91
CA LYS A 58 -30.05 -8.55 47.25
C LYS A 58 -28.50 -8.75 47.43
N VAL A 59 -27.79 -7.77 48.05
CA VAL A 59 -26.92 -7.83 49.30
C VAL A 59 -25.73 -8.86 49.35
N ARG A 60 -24.53 -8.67 49.99
CA ARG A 60 -24.01 -7.96 51.22
C ARG A 60 -22.53 -7.47 50.96
N LEU A 61 -22.05 -6.27 51.37
CA LEU A 61 -21.35 -5.87 52.66
C LEU A 61 -20.11 -6.72 53.02
N ALA A 62 -19.02 -6.25 53.67
CA ALA A 62 -18.60 -4.98 54.33
C ALA A 62 -17.06 -4.79 54.15
N LEU A 63 -16.34 -3.66 54.31
CA LEU A 63 -16.45 -2.37 55.04
C LEU A 63 -15.74 -2.33 56.42
N GLU A 64 -14.42 -2.14 56.42
CA GLU A 64 -13.61 -1.53 57.49
C GLU A 64 -12.29 -0.96 56.87
N ALA A 65 -11.65 0.10 57.38
CA ALA A 65 -11.96 0.94 58.55
C ALA A 65 -11.77 2.44 58.25
N ARG A 66 -12.53 3.30 58.92
CA ARG A 66 -12.45 4.78 58.80
C ARG A 66 -11.91 5.37 60.11
N ARG A 67 -10.67 5.87 60.12
CA ARG A 67 -10.14 6.70 61.23
C ARG A 67 -9.43 7.97 60.70
N ARG A 68 -10.08 9.11 60.99
CA ARG A 68 -9.50 10.45 61.28
C ARG A 68 -8.41 10.99 60.34
N GLY A 69 -8.64 12.05 59.56
CA GLY A 69 -9.88 12.82 59.35
C GLY A 69 -9.63 14.19 58.71
N GLU A 70 -10.55 14.60 57.82
CA GLU A 70 -10.68 15.93 57.18
C GLU A 70 -9.47 16.50 56.39
N SER A 71 -9.64 17.37 55.40
CA SER A 71 -10.84 18.04 54.83
C SER A 71 -10.90 17.90 53.30
N TRP A 72 -11.99 18.35 52.66
CA TRP A 72 -12.22 18.30 51.20
C TRP A 72 -13.01 19.56 50.74
N TRP A 73 -12.97 19.84 49.43
CA TRP A 73 -13.56 21.00 48.72
C TRP A 73 -12.79 22.33 48.94
N ALA A 74 -12.51 23.17 47.94
CA ALA A 74 -12.73 23.13 46.48
C ALA A 74 -11.54 23.87 45.79
N CYS A 75 -11.48 24.23 44.48
CA CYS A 75 -12.38 24.09 43.35
C CYS A 75 -11.58 24.04 42.02
N PHE A 76 -12.26 24.07 40.87
CA PHE A 76 -11.64 24.09 39.53
C PHE A 76 -11.77 25.49 38.86
N ALA A 77 -10.81 25.83 38.00
CA ALA A 77 -10.81 26.95 37.03
C ALA A 77 -10.75 28.41 37.54
N GLY A 78 -10.06 29.27 36.77
CA GLY A 78 -10.07 30.73 36.92
C GLY A 78 -8.71 31.41 36.66
N VAL A 79 -8.38 31.75 35.40
CA VAL A 79 -7.21 32.58 35.05
C VAL A 79 -7.58 33.60 33.96
N ALA A 80 -7.81 34.85 34.37
CA ALA A 80 -7.71 36.13 33.63
C ALA A 80 -8.49 37.24 34.38
N ALA A 81 -8.19 38.55 34.30
CA ALA A 81 -6.93 39.28 34.06
C ALA A 81 -7.13 40.80 34.30
N CYS A 82 -6.24 41.45 35.08
CA CYS A 82 -6.15 42.92 35.31
C CYS A 82 -7.40 43.59 35.97
N SER A 83 -7.40 44.86 36.43
CA SER A 83 -6.39 45.94 36.42
C SER A 83 -6.62 46.97 37.56
N CYS A 84 -5.63 47.85 37.82
CA CYS A 84 -5.73 49.16 38.51
C CYS A 84 -6.10 49.20 40.02
N ALA A 85 -5.70 50.20 40.84
CA ALA A 85 -4.69 51.28 40.73
C ALA A 85 -4.39 51.96 42.12
N GLU A 86 -3.53 52.99 42.10
CA GLU A 86 -3.33 54.10 43.09
C GLU A 86 -2.32 53.99 44.26
N GLY A 87 -1.63 55.12 44.52
CA GLY A 87 -0.76 55.43 45.68
C GLY A 87 0.71 54.94 45.63
N GLY A 88 1.76 55.76 45.86
CA GLY A 88 1.85 57.22 45.98
C GLY A 88 3.23 57.76 46.46
N TRP A 89 3.73 58.84 45.85
CA TRP A 89 4.68 59.88 46.35
C TRP A 89 6.17 59.59 46.75
N VAL A 90 7.08 60.19 45.96
CA VAL A 90 8.29 61.02 46.32
C VAL A 90 9.44 60.48 47.22
N GLY A 91 10.70 60.59 46.73
CA GLY A 91 11.93 60.46 47.55
C GLY A 91 13.25 60.77 46.81
N PHE A 92 14.06 61.71 47.32
CA PHE A 92 15.26 62.35 46.70
C PHE A 92 16.61 61.59 46.81
N ALA A 93 17.62 62.12 46.10
CA ALA A 93 19.10 62.05 46.35
C ALA A 93 19.81 60.67 46.26
N SER A 94 20.90 60.42 45.51
CA SER A 94 22.13 61.14 45.09
C SER A 94 23.34 60.96 46.02
N GLY A 95 24.42 60.32 45.53
CA GLY A 95 25.72 60.21 46.19
C GLY A 95 26.82 59.70 45.24
N SER A 96 27.92 60.45 45.10
CA SER A 96 28.98 60.25 44.09
C SER A 96 30.37 60.04 44.71
N GLY A 97 31.28 59.33 44.02
CA GLY A 97 32.66 59.10 44.48
C GLY A 97 33.69 58.99 43.33
N GLU A 98 34.81 59.71 43.47
CA GLU A 98 35.86 59.97 42.46
C GLU A 98 37.25 59.98 43.15
N LEU A 99 38.43 59.77 42.55
CA LEU A 99 38.97 59.51 41.18
C LEU A 99 40.39 58.85 41.39
N LYS A 100 41.42 58.75 40.53
CA LYS A 100 41.79 59.17 39.14
C LYS A 100 42.90 58.21 38.63
N GLY A 101 43.09 58.03 37.32
CA GLY A 101 44.29 57.31 36.81
C GLY A 101 44.37 57.13 35.28
N LEU A 102 45.39 57.69 34.63
CA LEU A 102 45.67 57.58 33.18
C LEU A 102 46.95 56.70 32.95
N ARG A 103 47.40 56.23 31.77
CA ARG A 103 47.58 56.85 30.44
C ARG A 103 47.90 55.80 29.33
N VAL A 104 47.54 56.08 28.05
CA VAL A 104 48.34 55.86 26.78
C VAL A 104 48.70 54.40 26.34
N SER A 105 48.89 53.99 25.05
CA SER A 105 48.41 54.41 23.71
C SER A 105 48.91 53.47 22.55
N THR A 106 48.22 53.44 21.40
CA THR A 106 48.71 53.25 19.99
C THR A 106 49.29 51.93 19.39
N ARG A 107 48.56 51.39 18.39
CA ARG A 107 48.92 51.04 16.97
C ARG A 107 50.22 50.26 16.57
N LYS A 108 49.98 49.08 15.94
CA LYS A 108 50.46 48.54 14.62
C LYS A 108 51.96 48.42 14.22
N LYS A 109 52.25 47.23 13.60
CA LYS A 109 53.14 46.88 12.45
C LYS A 109 54.58 46.32 12.65
N ALA A 110 54.77 45.10 12.11
CA ALA A 110 55.83 44.63 11.17
C ALA A 110 57.31 44.33 11.60
N SER A 111 57.63 43.02 11.66
CA SER A 111 58.78 42.27 11.07
C SER A 111 60.23 42.82 11.06
N LEU A 112 61.24 41.97 11.36
CA LEU A 112 62.05 41.13 10.39
C LEU A 112 63.43 40.65 10.97
N LYS A 113 63.87 39.40 10.69
CA LYS A 113 65.27 38.86 10.69
C LYS A 113 66.14 38.87 12.01
N SER A 114 67.33 38.25 12.12
CA SER A 114 67.84 36.88 11.74
C SER A 114 69.35 36.69 12.07
N LEU A 115 69.79 35.55 12.65
CA LEU A 115 71.18 34.99 12.65
C LEU A 115 71.10 33.47 13.00
N GLU A 116 71.61 32.54 12.17
CA GLU A 116 72.93 31.83 12.22
C GLU A 116 73.04 30.71 13.29
N ALA A 117 73.77 29.58 13.12
CA ALA A 117 74.72 29.13 12.08
C ALA A 117 74.61 27.61 11.73
N THR A 118 75.37 27.13 10.74
CA THR A 118 75.37 25.73 10.20
C THR A 118 76.59 24.88 10.58
N PRO A 119 76.47 23.54 10.54
CA PRO A 119 77.10 22.73 9.47
C PRO A 119 76.08 22.01 8.54
N ARG A 120 76.39 21.32 7.41
CA ARG A 120 77.63 21.12 6.62
C ARG A 120 77.33 20.71 5.15
N THR A 121 78.39 20.32 4.43
CA THR A 121 78.63 19.74 3.07
C THR A 121 77.89 18.42 2.73
N MET A 122 77.67 17.99 1.46
CA MET A 122 78.07 18.48 0.11
C MET A 122 77.16 17.91 -1.04
N TYR A 123 77.33 18.38 -2.29
CA TYR A 123 76.50 18.07 -3.50
C TYR A 123 77.35 17.69 -4.75
N PRO A 124 76.79 16.96 -5.74
CA PRO A 124 76.15 17.54 -6.97
C PRO A 124 74.85 16.74 -7.40
N THR A 125 74.21 16.73 -8.60
CA THR A 125 74.38 17.31 -9.97
C THR A 125 72.98 17.44 -10.69
N ARG A 126 72.95 17.82 -11.99
CA ARG A 126 71.82 17.77 -13.00
C ARG A 126 72.43 17.65 -14.42
N PRO A 127 71.69 17.61 -15.58
CA PRO A 127 70.27 17.30 -15.93
C PRO A 127 70.15 16.10 -16.94
N VAL A 128 69.02 15.73 -17.59
CA VAL A 128 68.48 16.22 -18.91
C VAL A 128 67.25 15.39 -19.40
N PHE A 129 66.22 16.05 -19.99
CA PHE A 129 65.14 15.64 -20.97
C PHE A 129 64.59 14.17 -21.02
N ARG A 130 63.29 13.86 -21.27
CA ARG A 130 62.06 14.55 -21.79
C ARG A 130 60.83 14.13 -20.94
N GLY A 131 59.54 14.50 -21.13
CA GLY A 131 58.83 15.43 -22.05
C GLY A 131 57.99 14.75 -23.17
N GLY A 132 56.65 14.86 -23.27
CA GLY A 132 55.63 15.34 -22.32
C GLY A 132 54.28 15.79 -22.95
N ALA A 133 53.21 15.85 -22.13
CA ALA A 133 51.95 16.64 -22.24
C ALA A 133 50.70 16.21 -23.08
N MET A 134 49.52 16.35 -22.44
CA MET A 134 48.19 16.87 -22.90
C MET A 134 47.31 16.27 -24.04
N PHE A 135 46.01 16.08 -23.67
CA PHE A 135 44.74 16.36 -24.40
C PHE A 135 44.19 15.53 -25.62
N GLN A 136 42.84 15.42 -25.62
CA GLN A 136 41.83 15.39 -26.72
C GLN A 136 41.49 14.14 -27.62
N MET A 137 40.22 13.73 -27.51
CA MET A 137 39.17 13.43 -28.51
C MET A 137 39.44 12.82 -29.92
N SER A 138 38.88 11.60 -30.11
CA SER A 138 37.86 11.19 -31.14
C SER A 138 38.14 11.06 -32.66
N LEU A 139 37.36 10.13 -33.26
CA LEU A 139 36.88 9.98 -34.67
C LEU A 139 37.72 9.20 -35.73
N ALA A 140 37.03 8.23 -36.37
CA ALA A 140 37.12 7.64 -37.73
C ALA A 140 38.48 7.15 -38.33
N GLY A 141 38.54 6.13 -39.20
CA GLY A 141 37.50 5.24 -39.75
C GLY A 141 38.02 4.31 -40.89
N HIS A 142 37.16 3.40 -41.40
CA HIS A 142 37.39 2.39 -42.49
C HIS A 142 38.39 1.24 -42.17
N ARG A 143 38.12 -0.07 -42.39
CA ARG A 143 37.72 -0.90 -43.57
C ARG A 143 38.84 -1.07 -44.63
N PRO A 144 38.95 -2.22 -45.36
CA PRO A 144 37.89 -3.23 -45.65
C PRO A 144 38.26 -4.74 -45.52
N GLU A 145 37.28 -5.62 -45.85
CA GLU A 145 37.39 -6.99 -46.47
C GLU A 145 38.17 -8.15 -45.78
N SER A 146 37.90 -9.45 -46.04
CA SER A 146 36.85 -10.16 -46.83
C SER A 146 36.53 -11.59 -46.28
N LEU A 147 35.46 -12.23 -46.78
CA LEU A 147 35.08 -13.65 -46.58
C LEU A 147 35.96 -14.64 -47.40
N PRO A 148 35.94 -15.96 -47.10
CA PRO A 148 35.03 -16.89 -47.81
C PRO A 148 34.39 -18.01 -46.92
N GLN A 149 33.69 -18.96 -47.56
CA GLN A 149 32.89 -20.07 -46.98
C GLN A 149 33.22 -21.45 -47.64
N VAL A 150 32.52 -22.53 -47.21
CA VAL A 150 32.13 -23.77 -47.96
C VAL A 150 32.97 -25.08 -47.81
N ALA A 151 32.28 -26.16 -47.37
CA ALA A 151 32.43 -27.62 -47.66
C ALA A 151 33.78 -28.37 -47.39
N GLU A 152 33.90 -29.72 -47.40
CA GLU A 152 33.03 -30.88 -47.04
C GLU A 152 33.92 -32.15 -46.85
N ALA A 153 33.45 -33.16 -46.09
CA ALA A 153 33.97 -34.55 -46.00
C ALA A 153 35.47 -34.74 -45.58
N GLY A 154 35.97 -35.95 -45.21
CA GLY A 154 35.31 -37.19 -44.78
C GLY A 154 36.24 -38.43 -44.77
N LYS A 155 35.96 -39.39 -43.86
CA LYS A 155 36.45 -40.81 -43.76
C LYS A 155 37.82 -41.17 -43.14
N THR A 156 37.78 -42.22 -42.29
CA THR A 156 38.75 -43.35 -42.11
C THR A 156 40.17 -43.11 -41.56
N ALA A 157 40.86 -44.02 -40.85
CA ALA A 157 40.60 -45.37 -40.25
C ALA A 157 41.89 -45.79 -39.45
N GLU A 158 42.05 -46.86 -38.64
CA GLU A 158 41.22 -47.88 -37.93
C GLU A 158 42.09 -48.55 -36.82
N PHE A 159 41.57 -49.51 -36.02
CA PHE A 159 42.15 -50.88 -35.82
C PHE A 159 41.50 -51.73 -34.69
N GLY A 160 41.07 -52.96 -35.02
CA GLY A 160 41.05 -54.17 -34.14
C GLY A 160 40.02 -54.29 -32.98
N GLY A 161 39.42 -55.45 -32.68
CA GLY A 161 39.36 -56.72 -33.43
C GLY A 161 38.93 -57.95 -32.59
N LYS A 162 38.11 -58.85 -33.19
CA LYS A 162 37.61 -60.17 -32.70
C LYS A 162 36.54 -60.09 -31.57
N THR A 163 35.57 -61.00 -31.40
CA THR A 163 35.36 -62.36 -31.98
C THR A 163 33.86 -62.72 -32.17
N PHE A 164 33.58 -63.68 -33.07
CA PHE A 164 32.37 -64.47 -33.41
C PHE A 164 31.35 -64.82 -32.27
N LEU A 165 30.10 -65.29 -32.48
CA LEU A 165 29.50 -66.13 -33.55
C LEU A 165 27.97 -65.87 -33.78
N SER A 166 27.28 -66.74 -34.55
CA SER A 166 26.05 -66.47 -35.32
C SER A 166 24.67 -66.89 -34.74
N THR A 167 23.63 -66.09 -35.06
CA THR A 167 22.34 -66.41 -35.75
C THR A 167 21.58 -67.74 -35.50
N VAL A 168 20.24 -67.70 -35.30
CA VAL A 168 19.14 -68.44 -36.02
C VAL A 168 17.79 -68.54 -35.25
N ARG A 169 16.69 -68.61 -36.02
CA ARG A 169 15.22 -68.71 -35.80
C ARG A 169 14.60 -69.56 -34.64
N ALA A 170 13.59 -68.94 -34.00
CA ALA A 170 12.13 -69.29 -33.96
C ALA A 170 11.46 -70.41 -33.10
N GLU A 171 10.26 -70.02 -32.61
CA GLU A 171 8.96 -70.77 -32.47
C GLU A 171 8.56 -71.61 -31.23
N ARG A 172 7.30 -71.39 -30.79
CA ARG A 172 6.35 -72.21 -29.97
C ARG A 172 6.55 -72.39 -28.44
N GLY A 173 5.44 -72.35 -27.70
CA GLY A 173 5.29 -73.01 -26.38
C GLY A 173 4.50 -72.25 -25.28
N HIS A 174 3.24 -72.62 -25.05
CA HIS A 174 2.49 -72.39 -23.78
C HIS A 174 2.67 -73.62 -22.85
N PRO A 175 2.42 -73.59 -21.50
CA PRO A 175 1.25 -72.99 -20.84
C PRO A 175 1.47 -72.36 -19.43
N SER A 176 0.36 -72.05 -18.72
CA SER A 176 0.29 -71.46 -17.37
C SER A 176 0.65 -72.42 -16.21
N PRO A 177 0.80 -71.90 -14.97
CA PRO A 177 -0.25 -72.17 -13.97
C PRO A 177 -0.61 -70.97 -13.05
N ARG A 178 -1.46 -71.22 -12.03
CA ARG A 178 -2.02 -70.24 -11.08
C ARG A 178 -1.25 -70.18 -9.75
N GLY A 179 -1.39 -69.09 -8.99
CA GLY A 179 -1.26 -69.10 -7.53
C GLY A 179 -0.66 -67.82 -6.92
N ALA A 180 -1.48 -67.03 -6.22
CA ALA A 180 -1.02 -65.90 -5.40
C ALA A 180 -1.87 -65.77 -4.14
N SER A 181 -1.23 -65.75 -2.97
CA SER A 181 -1.84 -65.51 -1.66
C SER A 181 -2.00 -64.01 -1.39
N LYS A 182 -2.88 -63.66 -0.43
CA LYS A 182 -3.09 -62.29 0.05
C LYS A 182 -2.46 -62.10 1.43
N GLU A 183 -1.86 -60.94 1.65
CA GLU A 183 -1.80 -60.28 2.97
C GLU A 183 -2.22 -58.80 2.83
N PRO A 184 -2.70 -58.14 3.91
CA PRO A 184 -3.50 -56.93 3.79
C PRO A 184 -2.71 -55.61 3.84
N PHE A 185 -3.21 -54.59 3.14
CA PHE A 185 -2.78 -53.20 3.31
C PHE A 185 -3.38 -52.58 4.58
N MET A 186 -2.55 -51.94 5.40
CA MET A 186 -2.98 -51.11 6.52
C MET A 186 -3.67 -49.83 6.03
N THR A 187 -4.86 -49.55 6.55
CA THR A 187 -5.62 -48.32 6.30
C THR A 187 -5.30 -47.25 7.35
N GLY A 188 -5.14 -45.99 6.91
CA GLY A 188 -5.03 -44.85 7.82
C GLY A 188 -6.40 -44.45 8.40
N PRO A 189 -6.45 -43.75 9.55
CA PRO A 189 -7.70 -43.35 10.19
C PRO A 189 -8.46 -42.31 9.35
N THR A 190 -9.79 -42.43 9.31
CA THR A 190 -10.70 -41.53 8.60
C THR A 190 -11.45 -40.61 9.57
N LEU A 191 -11.92 -39.46 9.06
CA LEU A 191 -12.71 -38.45 9.79
C LEU A 191 -14.00 -39.00 10.43
N SER A 192 -14.54 -40.13 9.93
CA SER A 192 -15.66 -40.87 10.53
C SER A 192 -15.51 -41.06 12.05
N SER A 193 -14.30 -41.38 12.50
CA SER A 193 -13.96 -41.63 13.91
C SER A 193 -13.99 -40.39 14.82
N MET A 194 -14.15 -39.18 14.25
CA MET A 194 -13.88 -37.91 14.92
C MET A 194 -15.15 -37.12 15.30
N VAL A 195 -16.34 -37.55 14.82
CA VAL A 195 -17.60 -36.79 14.96
C VAL A 195 -18.54 -37.37 16.04
N GLN A 196 -18.44 -38.67 16.36
CA GLN A 196 -19.38 -39.35 17.27
C GLN A 196 -19.23 -38.98 18.77
N GLY A 197 -18.24 -38.14 19.11
CA GLY A 197 -17.90 -37.81 20.48
C GLY A 197 -18.54 -36.53 21.05
N LEU A 198 -19.86 -36.31 20.90
CA LEU A 198 -20.64 -35.35 21.74
C LEU A 198 -22.17 -35.38 21.53
N THR A 199 -22.82 -36.56 21.56
CA THR A 199 -24.30 -36.66 21.63
C THR A 199 -24.74 -37.61 22.73
N LEU A 200 -25.26 -37.04 23.83
CA LEU A 200 -25.97 -37.77 24.89
C LEU A 200 -27.35 -37.14 25.08
N GLU A 201 -28.40 -37.92 24.89
CA GLU A 201 -29.77 -37.49 25.16
C GLU A 201 -30.03 -37.35 26.67
N ALA A 202 -30.91 -36.42 27.03
CA ALA A 202 -31.25 -36.15 28.43
C ALA A 202 -32.61 -36.77 28.81
N ALA A 203 -32.59 -37.74 29.73
CA ALA A 203 -33.76 -38.23 30.45
C ALA A 203 -33.51 -38.16 31.97
N PRO A 204 -34.54 -37.89 32.82
CA PRO A 204 -34.31 -37.41 34.18
C PRO A 204 -34.22 -38.51 35.26
N GLY A 205 -33.36 -38.30 36.26
CA GLY A 205 -33.26 -39.10 37.50
C GLY A 205 -32.71 -38.29 38.69
N PRO A 206 -33.05 -38.64 39.95
CA PRO A 206 -32.79 -37.79 41.13
C PRO A 206 -31.36 -37.90 41.72
N PRO A 207 -30.93 -36.98 42.62
CA PRO A 207 -29.52 -36.71 42.89
C PRO A 207 -28.91 -37.42 44.13
N LEU A 208 -27.59 -37.67 44.09
CA LEU A 208 -26.79 -38.10 45.25
C LEU A 208 -25.42 -37.40 45.36
N VAL A 209 -25.31 -36.58 46.41
CA VAL A 209 -24.20 -36.26 47.34
C VAL A 209 -22.71 -36.36 46.91
N CYS A 210 -21.97 -35.35 47.40
CA CYS A 210 -20.53 -35.04 47.30
C CYS A 210 -19.49 -36.11 47.71
N SER A 211 -18.22 -35.76 47.39
CA SER A 211 -16.92 -36.11 48.04
C SER A 211 -16.02 -37.07 47.25
N GLY A 212 -14.68 -36.95 47.25
CA GLY A 212 -13.82 -35.85 47.75
C GLY A 212 -12.44 -36.31 48.26
N ARG A 213 -11.34 -35.81 47.67
CA ARG A 213 -9.92 -36.17 47.92
C ARG A 213 -9.55 -37.59 47.43
N GLY A 214 -8.30 -37.94 47.08
CA GLY A 214 -7.08 -37.13 46.91
C GLY A 214 -5.78 -37.99 47.03
N ILE A 215 -4.62 -37.31 47.09
CA ILE A 215 -3.29 -37.81 47.58
C ILE A 215 -2.39 -38.61 46.60
N ALA A 216 -1.18 -38.07 46.37
CA ALA A 216 0.18 -38.63 46.11
C ALA A 216 0.41 -39.92 45.25
N GLY A 217 1.57 -40.12 44.60
CA GLY A 217 2.79 -39.29 44.50
C GLY A 217 4.05 -40.13 44.14
N ARG A 218 5.25 -39.52 44.21
CA ARG A 218 6.57 -40.04 43.73
C ARG A 218 6.70 -40.09 42.18
N GLY A 219 7.89 -40.09 41.58
CA GLY A 219 9.25 -39.99 42.14
C GLY A 219 10.30 -39.68 41.05
N VAL A 220 11.46 -39.17 41.46
CA VAL A 220 12.55 -38.65 40.58
C VAL A 220 13.33 -39.76 39.86
N GLY A 221 13.77 -39.49 38.63
CA GLY A 221 14.84 -40.21 37.94
C GLY A 221 15.47 -39.31 36.86
N ASP A 222 16.80 -39.17 36.86
CA ASP A 222 17.56 -38.26 35.98
C ASP A 222 18.68 -39.02 35.25
N MET A 223 18.89 -38.73 33.97
CA MET A 223 20.06 -39.20 33.22
C MET A 223 20.31 -38.39 31.95
N SER A 224 21.55 -37.93 31.76
CA SER A 224 21.99 -37.27 30.53
C SER A 224 23.03 -38.11 29.79
N MET A 225 23.03 -38.08 28.45
CA MET A 225 24.19 -38.44 27.66
C MET A 225 24.50 -37.38 26.60
N LYS A 226 25.79 -37.22 26.33
CA LYS A 226 26.36 -36.33 25.31
C LYS A 226 26.91 -37.17 24.17
N SER A 227 26.97 -36.61 22.97
CA SER A 227 27.89 -37.06 21.93
C SER A 227 28.60 -35.86 21.30
N LYS A 228 29.90 -36.05 20.99
CA LYS A 228 30.73 -35.16 20.18
C LYS A 228 30.89 -35.78 18.78
N VAL A 229 31.04 -34.93 17.77
CA VAL A 229 31.86 -35.20 16.58
C VAL A 229 32.60 -33.89 16.24
N ASP A 230 33.87 -33.99 15.83
CA ASP A 230 34.79 -32.83 15.68
C ASP A 230 34.85 -32.27 14.23
N VAL A 231 35.75 -31.31 13.97
CA VAL A 231 35.68 -30.33 12.86
C VAL A 231 36.88 -30.40 11.89
N LEU A 232 36.60 -30.34 10.59
CA LEU A 232 37.48 -29.97 9.45
C LEU A 232 36.55 -29.58 8.26
N GLY A 233 36.78 -28.59 7.38
CA GLY A 233 37.76 -27.49 7.30
C GLY A 233 37.46 -26.58 6.08
N GLN A 234 38.10 -25.41 5.97
CA GLN A 234 38.18 -24.52 4.76
C GLN A 234 36.91 -23.83 4.18
N GLN A 235 36.43 -22.80 4.88
CA GLN A 235 36.51 -21.39 4.44
C GLN A 235 36.34 -21.00 2.94
N MET A 236 35.17 -20.45 2.56
CA MET A 236 35.00 -19.30 1.63
C MET A 236 33.53 -18.83 1.61
N CYS A 237 33.23 -17.56 1.96
CA CYS A 237 31.88 -16.96 1.85
C CYS A 237 31.89 -15.42 1.94
N PRO A 238 31.30 -14.68 0.97
CA PRO A 238 31.15 -13.21 1.06
C PRO A 238 29.99 -12.78 1.97
N GLY A 239 30.12 -11.62 2.60
CA GLY A 239 29.17 -11.14 3.62
C GLY A 239 27.87 -10.57 3.04
N LEU A 240 26.72 -11.20 3.37
CA LEU A 240 25.40 -10.67 3.01
C LEU A 240 25.08 -9.36 3.75
N ARG A 241 24.84 -8.28 2.99
CA ARG A 241 24.14 -7.08 3.49
C ARG A 241 22.63 -7.30 3.39
N ALA A 242 21.90 -7.12 4.49
CA ALA A 242 20.45 -6.94 4.41
C ALA A 242 20.15 -5.56 3.81
N GLY A 243 19.53 -5.54 2.63
CA GLY A 243 18.97 -4.32 2.04
C GLY A 243 17.75 -3.81 2.82
N PRO A 244 17.17 -2.67 2.41
CA PRO A 244 15.85 -2.29 2.92
C PRO A 244 14.85 -3.34 2.43
N ALA A 245 13.99 -3.86 3.30
CA ALA A 245 13.00 -4.85 2.90
C ALA A 245 12.06 -4.23 1.85
N GLY A 246 12.21 -4.67 0.60
CA GLY A 246 11.26 -4.37 -0.45
C GLY A 246 9.94 -5.08 -0.16
N ASP A 247 8.83 -4.40 -0.40
CA ASP A 247 7.51 -5.02 -0.34
C ASP A 247 7.39 -6.01 -1.51
N SER A 248 7.72 -7.29 -1.27
CA SER A 248 7.59 -8.37 -2.25
C SER A 248 6.19 -8.39 -2.85
N LYS A 249 6.05 -8.71 -4.15
CA LYS A 249 4.75 -8.84 -4.85
C LYS A 249 3.92 -10.02 -4.31
N VAL A 250 3.36 -9.87 -3.10
CA VAL A 250 2.42 -10.79 -2.44
C VAL A 250 1.16 -9.99 -2.16
N GLU A 251 0.15 -10.15 -3.03
CA GLU A 251 -1.06 -9.31 -3.09
C GLU A 251 -1.77 -9.14 -1.72
N PRO A 252 -1.87 -7.90 -1.19
CA PRO A 252 -2.89 -7.55 -0.21
C PRO A 252 -4.23 -7.45 -0.95
N MET A 253 -5.17 -8.36 -0.67
CA MET A 253 -6.40 -8.49 -1.45
C MET A 253 -7.51 -7.61 -0.88
N PHE A 254 -7.73 -6.44 -1.49
CA PHE A 254 -8.82 -5.52 -1.13
C PHE A 254 -10.20 -5.98 -1.67
N PRO A 255 -11.30 -5.81 -0.89
CA PRO A 255 -12.67 -5.97 -1.39
C PRO A 255 -13.04 -4.84 -2.38
N GLY A 256 -14.15 -5.01 -3.09
CA GLY A 256 -14.36 -4.35 -4.38
C GLY A 256 -15.20 -3.06 -4.43
N ARG A 257 -14.73 -2.13 -5.29
CA ARG A 257 -15.54 -1.25 -6.15
C ARG A 257 -16.33 -0.10 -5.47
N GLY A 258 -15.73 1.09 -5.51
CA GLY A 258 -16.51 2.32 -5.69
C GLY A 258 -17.22 2.33 -7.06
N LYS A 259 -18.41 2.94 -7.13
CA LYS A 259 -19.15 3.20 -8.39
C LYS A 259 -19.09 4.68 -8.73
N ILE A 260 -18.99 4.98 -10.03
CA ILE A 260 -19.20 6.31 -10.60
C ILE A 260 -20.70 6.67 -10.46
N PRO A 261 -21.06 7.87 -9.96
CA PRO A 261 -22.42 8.39 -10.06
C PRO A 261 -22.75 8.78 -11.51
N SER A 262 -23.96 8.45 -11.98
CA SER A 262 -24.53 9.07 -13.17
C SER A 262 -24.91 10.52 -12.86
N TYR A 263 -24.57 11.45 -13.76
CA TYR A 263 -25.11 12.81 -13.74
C TYR A 263 -26.65 12.77 -13.77
N VAL A 264 -27.26 13.64 -12.97
CA VAL A 264 -28.66 14.07 -13.07
C VAL A 264 -28.62 15.59 -12.87
N GLU A 265 -29.31 16.33 -13.72
CA GLU A 265 -29.28 17.80 -13.71
C GLU A 265 -30.06 18.38 -12.53
N SER A 266 -29.80 19.65 -12.21
CA SER A 266 -30.30 20.28 -10.98
C SER A 266 -31.62 21.00 -11.17
N GLU A 267 -32.60 20.67 -10.33
CA GLU A 267 -33.69 21.59 -9.99
C GLU A 267 -33.70 21.84 -8.47
N LYS A 268 -33.93 23.10 -8.08
CA LYS A 268 -34.28 23.50 -6.72
C LYS A 268 -35.81 23.50 -6.63
N PRO A 269 -36.42 23.22 -5.46
CA PRO A 269 -36.84 24.37 -4.65
C PRO A 269 -36.92 24.17 -3.12
N PHE A 270 -36.77 25.31 -2.42
CA PHE A 270 -37.48 25.77 -1.21
C PHE A 270 -37.57 24.99 0.11
N TRP A 271 -37.72 25.78 1.18
CA TRP A 271 -38.14 25.38 2.54
C TRP A 271 -39.68 25.40 2.65
N GLY A 272 -40.29 24.54 3.47
CA GLY A 272 -41.74 24.56 3.72
C GLY A 272 -42.22 23.62 4.83
N LEU A 273 -42.71 24.21 5.92
CA LEU A 273 -43.15 23.67 7.22
C LEU A 273 -44.02 22.37 7.30
N ASP A 274 -43.89 21.75 8.49
CA ASP A 274 -44.91 21.14 9.37
C ASP A 274 -45.58 19.76 9.12
N ARG A 275 -45.71 19.04 10.27
CA ARG A 275 -46.85 18.25 10.82
C ARG A 275 -47.63 17.26 9.92
N THR A 276 -48.06 16.08 10.41
CA THR A 276 -48.13 15.54 11.79
C THR A 276 -48.03 14.01 11.78
N SER A 277 -47.70 13.41 12.93
CA SER A 277 -47.87 11.98 13.18
C SER A 277 -49.28 11.65 13.73
N ILE A 278 -49.80 10.43 13.47
CA ILE A 278 -50.55 9.59 14.43
C ILE A 278 -50.83 8.18 13.84
N LEU A 279 -51.29 7.26 14.70
CA LEU A 279 -51.53 5.82 14.51
C LEU A 279 -52.62 5.50 13.46
N GLY A 280 -52.77 4.27 12.94
CA GLY A 280 -51.97 3.05 13.09
C GLY A 280 -52.80 1.74 13.26
N ARG A 281 -52.27 0.62 12.73
CA ARG A 281 -52.79 -0.77 12.75
C ARG A 281 -54.11 -1.08 11.98
N GLY A 282 -54.01 -2.03 11.05
CA GLY A 282 -55.13 -2.80 10.50
C GLY A 282 -54.62 -3.92 9.58
N ARG A 283 -55.02 -5.19 9.82
CA ARG A 283 -54.74 -6.35 8.96
C ARG A 283 -56.08 -6.95 8.52
N ALA A 284 -56.30 -7.09 7.21
CA ALA A 284 -57.11 -8.15 6.60
C ALA A 284 -56.83 -8.19 5.08
N TYR A 285 -57.02 -9.36 4.46
CA TYR A 285 -57.03 -9.55 3.00
C TYR A 285 -58.49 -9.69 2.53
N THR A 286 -58.85 -9.10 1.39
CA THR A 286 -59.91 -9.60 0.48
C THR A 286 -59.77 -8.93 -0.90
N ASP A 287 -59.53 -9.77 -1.92
CA ASP A 287 -59.82 -9.54 -3.34
C ASP A 287 -61.22 -10.16 -3.66
N PRO A 288 -61.81 -10.11 -4.88
CA PRO A 288 -61.54 -9.30 -6.09
C PRO A 288 -62.82 -8.73 -6.82
N PHE A 289 -62.62 -8.01 -7.95
CA PHE A 289 -63.62 -7.66 -9.01
C PHE A 289 -64.82 -6.74 -8.59
N THR A 290 -65.58 -6.03 -9.46
CA THR A 290 -65.74 -5.96 -10.94
C THR A 290 -66.27 -4.56 -11.38
N SER A 291 -66.27 -4.25 -12.70
CA SER A 291 -66.97 -3.12 -13.40
C SER A 291 -66.64 -1.66 -12.96
N SER A 292 -66.28 -0.67 -13.81
CA SER A 292 -66.80 -0.17 -15.10
C SER A 292 -68.17 0.53 -15.01
N ALA A 293 -68.38 1.75 -15.52
CA ALA A 293 -67.47 2.77 -16.07
C ALA A 293 -68.22 4.12 -16.19
N GLU A 294 -67.52 5.25 -16.26
CA GLU A 294 -68.08 6.50 -16.78
C GLU A 294 -67.02 7.35 -17.49
N SER A 295 -67.41 8.26 -18.39
CA SER A 295 -66.49 8.89 -19.34
C SER A 295 -66.80 10.35 -19.65
N ARG A 296 -65.73 11.15 -19.84
CA ARG A 296 -65.68 12.38 -20.66
C ARG A 296 -64.21 12.74 -20.99
N PHE A 297 -64.01 13.34 -22.16
CA PHE A 297 -62.72 13.63 -22.82
C PHE A 297 -62.28 15.09 -22.59
N PRO A 298 -61.12 15.57 -23.12
CA PRO A 298 -59.82 14.92 -23.37
C PRO A 298 -58.62 15.72 -22.79
N ALA A 299 -57.39 15.22 -22.97
CA ALA A 299 -56.15 16.00 -22.92
C ALA A 299 -55.35 15.84 -24.25
N PRO A 300 -54.58 16.85 -24.70
CA PRO A 300 -54.12 16.93 -26.09
C PRO A 300 -52.94 16.00 -26.45
N SER A 301 -52.92 15.55 -27.70
CA SER A 301 -51.88 14.66 -28.25
C SER A 301 -50.62 15.43 -28.66
N VAL A 302 -49.57 15.35 -27.84
CA VAL A 302 -48.22 15.81 -28.22
C VAL A 302 -47.63 14.83 -29.24
N LYS A 303 -47.37 15.30 -30.47
CA LYS A 303 -46.65 14.51 -31.49
C LYS A 303 -45.19 14.31 -31.04
N PRO A 304 -44.60 13.12 -31.20
CA PRO A 304 -43.17 12.94 -30.93
C PRO A 304 -42.35 13.76 -31.94
N GLY A 305 -41.38 14.51 -31.42
CA GLY A 305 -40.44 15.27 -32.24
C GLY A 305 -39.50 14.37 -33.06
N PRO A 306 -38.82 14.92 -34.09
CA PRO A 306 -37.85 14.16 -34.87
C PRO A 306 -36.69 13.67 -33.99
N PRO A 307 -36.05 12.53 -34.34
CA PRO A 307 -34.88 12.04 -33.60
C PRO A 307 -33.73 13.06 -33.71
N PRO A 308 -32.86 13.15 -32.68
CA PRO A 308 -31.75 14.09 -32.69
C PRO A 308 -30.79 13.80 -33.86
N VAL A 309 -30.45 14.84 -34.61
CA VAL A 309 -29.40 14.79 -35.63
C VAL A 309 -28.06 14.55 -34.92
N VAL A 310 -27.23 13.67 -35.51
CA VAL A 310 -25.86 13.45 -35.01
C VAL A 310 -25.02 14.68 -35.36
N SER A 311 -24.74 15.52 -34.36
CA SER A 311 -23.75 16.57 -34.47
C SER A 311 -22.35 15.96 -34.31
N ASP A 312 -21.50 16.07 -35.34
CA ASP A 312 -20.07 15.73 -35.27
C ASP A 312 -19.28 16.80 -34.49
N GLU A 313 -19.73 17.09 -33.27
CA GLU A 313 -18.99 17.90 -32.30
C GLU A 313 -17.67 17.20 -31.97
N PRO A 314 -16.50 17.78 -32.30
CA PRO A 314 -15.22 17.14 -32.04
C PRO A 314 -15.00 17.01 -30.54
N VAL A 315 -14.68 15.81 -30.06
CA VAL A 315 -14.34 15.59 -28.65
C VAL A 315 -13.17 16.51 -28.28
N ASP A 316 -13.44 17.43 -27.37
CA ASP A 316 -12.64 18.59 -27.01
C ASP A 316 -11.16 18.23 -26.81
N LYS A 317 -10.33 18.55 -27.82
CA LYS A 317 -8.92 18.14 -27.89
C LYS A 317 -8.05 19.06 -27.02
N LYS A 318 -8.18 18.92 -25.71
CA LYS A 318 -7.25 19.54 -24.74
C LYS A 318 -5.82 19.26 -25.15
N GLU A 319 -5.02 20.33 -25.23
CA GLU A 319 -3.60 20.22 -25.52
C GLU A 319 -2.88 19.38 -24.44
N PRO A 320 -1.92 18.54 -24.83
CA PRO A 320 -1.21 17.67 -23.88
C PRO A 320 -0.39 18.50 -22.90
N LEU A 321 -0.57 18.27 -21.60
CA LEU A 321 0.11 19.00 -20.54
C LEU A 321 1.65 18.96 -20.69
N MET A 322 2.30 20.12 -20.64
CA MET A 322 3.76 20.22 -20.68
C MET A 322 4.39 19.74 -19.36
N LYS A 323 4.55 18.42 -19.25
CA LYS A 323 5.01 17.71 -18.05
C LYS A 323 6.48 17.27 -18.07
N GLN A 324 7.17 17.41 -19.20
CA GLN A 324 8.58 17.02 -19.32
C GLN A 324 9.51 18.00 -18.58
N GLY A 325 10.35 17.48 -17.68
CA GLY A 325 11.43 18.19 -17.02
C GLY A 325 12.70 18.29 -17.88
N SER A 326 13.54 19.29 -17.59
CA SER A 326 14.78 19.61 -18.32
C SER A 326 16.07 19.17 -17.61
N LYS A 327 16.03 18.82 -16.32
CA LYS A 327 17.25 18.57 -15.52
C LYS A 327 17.59 17.09 -15.43
N GLY A 328 18.89 16.80 -15.41
CA GLY A 328 19.44 15.45 -15.36
C GLY A 328 20.19 15.07 -16.64
N VAL A 329 20.61 13.81 -16.71
CA VAL A 329 21.29 13.23 -17.89
C VAL A 329 20.33 12.26 -18.58
N ALA A 330 20.19 12.35 -19.89
CA ALA A 330 19.33 11.44 -20.65
C ALA A 330 19.85 9.99 -20.59
N ILE A 331 18.94 9.02 -20.48
CA ILE A 331 19.24 7.58 -20.44
C ILE A 331 18.25 6.82 -21.34
N PRO A 332 18.70 5.85 -22.16
CA PRO A 332 17.79 4.98 -22.92
C PRO A 332 17.12 3.96 -22.00
N LEU A 333 15.79 3.87 -22.08
CA LEU A 333 14.95 3.02 -21.25
C LEU A 333 14.08 2.09 -22.09
N ALA A 334 13.63 1.00 -21.50
CA ALA A 334 12.50 0.22 -21.99
C ALA A 334 11.44 0.07 -20.90
N LEU A 335 10.20 -0.13 -21.32
CA LEU A 335 9.01 -0.21 -20.48
C LEU A 335 8.26 -1.50 -20.80
N ASN A 336 7.61 -2.10 -19.80
CA ASN A 336 6.75 -3.28 -20.02
C ASN A 336 5.38 -2.95 -20.66
N LEU A 337 5.38 -1.94 -21.53
CA LEU A 337 4.30 -1.55 -22.42
C LEU A 337 4.58 -2.15 -23.79
N ILE A 338 3.57 -2.77 -24.38
CA ILE A 338 3.59 -3.21 -25.78
C ILE A 338 2.68 -2.27 -26.57
N GLN A 339 3.20 -1.66 -27.63
CA GLN A 339 2.42 -0.75 -28.47
C GLN A 339 1.25 -1.52 -29.09
N ILE A 340 0.06 -0.89 -29.10
CA ILE A 340 -1.07 -1.38 -29.88
C ILE A 340 -1.22 -0.47 -31.09
N HIS A 341 -1.22 -1.08 -32.28
CA HIS A 341 -1.54 -0.42 -33.53
C HIS A 341 -2.99 -0.76 -33.94
N CYS A 342 -3.76 0.27 -34.29
CA CYS A 342 -5.13 0.14 -34.76
C CYS A 342 -5.17 0.39 -36.28
N LYS A 343 -5.55 -0.62 -37.06
CA LYS A 343 -5.71 -0.52 -38.53
C LYS A 343 -7.05 0.07 -38.96
N ASN A 344 -8.10 -0.10 -38.15
CA ASN A 344 -9.42 0.46 -38.45
C ASN A 344 -9.39 1.98 -38.26
N GLU A 345 -10.07 2.73 -39.12
CA GLU A 345 -10.17 4.20 -38.99
C GLU A 345 -11.04 4.63 -37.80
N ALA A 346 -12.08 3.84 -37.48
CA ALA A 346 -13.04 4.11 -36.42
C ALA A 346 -13.58 2.82 -35.78
N VAL A 347 -14.17 2.98 -34.59
CA VAL A 347 -15.07 2.01 -33.95
C VAL A 347 -16.44 2.66 -33.85
N TYR A 348 -17.47 1.97 -34.34
CA TYR A 348 -18.83 2.51 -34.41
C TYR A 348 -19.65 2.07 -33.20
N GLN A 349 -20.19 3.03 -32.44
CA GLN A 349 -21.04 2.80 -31.28
C GLN A 349 -22.52 2.96 -31.66
N TYR A 350 -23.33 1.95 -31.32
CA TYR A 350 -24.76 1.92 -31.54
C TYR A 350 -25.50 1.67 -30.22
N HIS A 351 -26.71 2.22 -30.09
CA HIS A 351 -27.68 1.83 -29.09
C HIS A 351 -28.64 0.78 -29.67
N VAL A 352 -28.97 -0.24 -28.87
CA VAL A 352 -29.88 -1.33 -29.25
C VAL A 352 -31.08 -1.34 -28.32
N THR A 353 -32.23 -0.90 -28.83
CA THR A 353 -33.51 -0.98 -28.11
C THR A 353 -34.29 -2.22 -28.53
N PHE A 354 -34.90 -2.90 -27.55
CA PHE A 354 -35.74 -4.08 -27.74
C PHE A 354 -37.21 -3.69 -27.50
N SER A 355 -38.12 -4.12 -28.36
CA SER A 355 -39.56 -3.86 -28.27
C SER A 355 -40.35 -5.16 -28.51
N PRO A 356 -41.00 -5.74 -27.48
CA PRO A 356 -41.08 -5.27 -26.09
C PRO A 356 -39.72 -5.25 -25.37
N ASN A 357 -39.62 -4.44 -24.31
CA ASN A 357 -38.39 -4.33 -23.52
C ASN A 357 -38.08 -5.66 -22.80
N MET A 358 -36.80 -6.02 -22.78
CA MET A 358 -36.31 -7.30 -22.28
C MET A 358 -35.38 -7.07 -21.09
N GLU A 359 -35.73 -7.47 -19.87
CA GLU A 359 -34.82 -7.26 -18.72
C GLU A 359 -33.58 -8.17 -18.75
N CYS A 360 -33.72 -9.40 -19.26
CA CYS A 360 -32.65 -10.38 -19.26
C CYS A 360 -31.56 -10.05 -20.30
N LYS A 361 -30.45 -9.46 -19.84
CA LYS A 361 -29.24 -9.18 -20.64
C LYS A 361 -28.74 -10.40 -21.43
N SER A 362 -28.77 -11.60 -20.84
CA SER A 362 -28.34 -12.83 -21.53
C SER A 362 -29.25 -13.18 -22.72
N MET A 363 -30.55 -12.86 -22.63
CA MET A 363 -31.50 -13.07 -23.72
C MET A 363 -31.32 -12.01 -24.82
N ARG A 364 -31.17 -10.72 -24.47
CA ARG A 364 -30.79 -9.65 -25.42
C ARG A 364 -29.57 -10.02 -26.25
N LEU A 365 -28.52 -10.53 -25.58
CA LEU A 365 -27.25 -10.89 -26.21
C LEU A 365 -27.36 -12.16 -27.08
N ARG A 366 -28.34 -13.03 -26.83
CA ARG A 366 -28.66 -14.18 -27.70
C ARG A 366 -29.43 -13.73 -28.94
N MET A 367 -30.49 -12.93 -28.76
CA MET A 367 -31.29 -12.34 -29.84
C MET A 367 -30.41 -11.54 -30.82
N LEU A 368 -29.51 -10.71 -30.31
CA LEU A 368 -28.60 -9.94 -31.16
C LEU A 368 -27.64 -10.83 -31.98
N LYS A 369 -27.21 -11.98 -31.45
CA LYS A 369 -26.36 -12.94 -32.18
C LYS A 369 -27.09 -13.68 -33.30
N GLU A 370 -28.41 -13.78 -33.23
CA GLU A 370 -29.21 -14.41 -34.30
C GLU A 370 -29.22 -13.55 -35.58
N HIS A 371 -28.71 -12.32 -35.52
CA HIS A 371 -28.52 -11.40 -36.64
C HIS A 371 -27.04 -11.17 -37.02
N GLN A 372 -26.14 -12.12 -36.76
CA GLN A 372 -24.72 -12.02 -37.15
C GLN A 372 -24.49 -11.69 -38.63
N LEU A 373 -25.36 -12.12 -39.54
CA LEU A 373 -25.26 -11.80 -40.97
C LEU A 373 -25.38 -10.30 -41.28
N VAL A 374 -26.08 -9.52 -40.44
CA VAL A 374 -26.28 -8.08 -40.62
C VAL A 374 -25.30 -7.26 -39.77
N ILE A 375 -24.96 -7.77 -38.58
CA ILE A 375 -24.11 -7.11 -37.59
C ILE A 375 -22.61 -7.40 -37.84
N GLY A 376 -22.32 -8.45 -38.61
CA GLY A 376 -20.98 -9.03 -38.77
C GLY A 376 -20.63 -10.01 -37.64
N ASP A 377 -19.65 -10.87 -37.89
CA ASP A 377 -19.18 -11.89 -36.93
C ASP A 377 -18.46 -11.32 -35.69
N ILE A 378 -18.29 -10.00 -35.64
CA ILE A 378 -17.39 -9.28 -34.74
C ILE A 378 -18.17 -8.17 -34.06
N SER A 379 -18.58 -8.40 -32.82
CA SER A 379 -19.33 -7.44 -32.03
C SER A 379 -18.95 -7.49 -30.55
N ALA A 380 -19.01 -6.32 -29.90
CA ALA A 380 -18.95 -6.21 -28.45
C ALA A 380 -20.25 -5.56 -27.97
N PHE A 381 -21.05 -6.31 -27.20
CA PHE A 381 -22.38 -5.89 -26.77
C PHE A 381 -22.51 -5.98 -25.24
N ASP A 382 -22.91 -4.88 -24.60
CA ASP A 382 -23.06 -4.81 -23.14
C ASP A 382 -24.49 -5.07 -22.64
N GLY A 383 -25.46 -5.25 -23.54
CA GLY A 383 -26.89 -5.36 -23.21
C GLY A 383 -27.72 -4.18 -23.70
N SER A 384 -27.12 -3.00 -23.93
CA SER A 384 -27.78 -1.81 -24.51
C SER A 384 -26.91 -1.06 -25.52
N LEU A 385 -25.59 -1.14 -25.41
CA LEU A 385 -24.61 -0.56 -26.33
C LEU A 385 -23.88 -1.67 -27.10
N LEU A 386 -23.77 -1.46 -28.40
CA LEU A 386 -23.13 -2.33 -29.39
C LEU A 386 -21.97 -1.56 -30.02
N TYR A 387 -20.77 -2.15 -30.01
CA TYR A 387 -19.59 -1.62 -30.69
C TYR A 387 -19.20 -2.57 -31.84
N LEU A 388 -18.95 -1.99 -33.02
CA LEU A 388 -18.57 -2.72 -34.23
C LEU A 388 -17.32 -2.09 -34.89
N PRO A 389 -16.46 -2.90 -35.55
CA PRO A 389 -15.40 -2.38 -36.42
C PRO A 389 -15.93 -1.85 -37.76
N ILE A 390 -17.17 -2.18 -38.14
CA ILE A 390 -17.81 -1.81 -39.41
C ILE A 390 -18.95 -0.80 -39.21
N LYS A 391 -19.15 0.05 -40.22
CA LYS A 391 -20.28 0.99 -40.29
C LYS A 391 -21.50 0.27 -40.87
N LEU A 392 -22.60 0.21 -40.10
CA LEU A 392 -23.89 -0.25 -40.59
C LEU A 392 -24.60 0.87 -41.36
N SER A 393 -25.57 0.48 -42.20
CA SER A 393 -26.56 1.41 -42.74
C SER A 393 -27.34 2.11 -41.62
N GLN A 394 -27.88 3.31 -41.91
CA GLN A 394 -28.62 4.08 -40.91
C GLN A 394 -29.92 3.37 -40.52
N ASN A 395 -30.15 3.24 -39.20
CA ASN A 395 -31.35 2.66 -38.57
C ASN A 395 -31.69 1.22 -39.01
N VAL A 396 -30.87 0.25 -38.59
CA VAL A 396 -31.16 -1.17 -38.82
C VAL A 396 -32.26 -1.65 -37.87
N ASN A 397 -33.39 -2.08 -38.42
CA ASN A 397 -34.47 -2.75 -37.68
C ASN A 397 -34.44 -4.26 -37.98
N LEU A 398 -34.55 -5.08 -36.94
CA LEU A 398 -34.44 -6.54 -37.00
C LEU A 398 -35.58 -7.18 -36.20
N LYS A 399 -36.01 -8.38 -36.59
CA LYS A 399 -37.07 -9.15 -35.94
C LYS A 399 -36.55 -10.52 -35.52
N CYS A 400 -36.74 -10.89 -34.26
CA CYS A 400 -36.46 -12.22 -33.73
C CYS A 400 -37.66 -12.75 -32.93
N GLN A 401 -37.73 -14.06 -32.69
CA GLN A 401 -38.73 -14.65 -31.80
C GLN A 401 -38.12 -15.03 -30.44
N ARG A 402 -38.85 -14.73 -29.36
CA ARG A 402 -38.45 -15.02 -28.00
C ARG A 402 -38.65 -16.51 -27.68
N LYS A 403 -37.54 -17.26 -27.58
CA LYS A 403 -37.52 -18.73 -27.46
C LYS A 403 -38.15 -19.33 -26.17
N THR A 404 -38.72 -18.50 -25.29
CA THR A 404 -39.50 -18.96 -24.12
C THR A 404 -40.99 -19.11 -24.40
N ASP A 405 -41.51 -18.40 -25.40
CA ASP A 405 -42.95 -18.10 -25.54
C ASP A 405 -43.36 -17.65 -26.96
N GLY A 406 -42.45 -17.70 -27.93
CA GLY A 406 -42.73 -17.42 -29.35
C GLY A 406 -42.88 -15.94 -29.73
N MET A 407 -43.09 -15.04 -28.76
CA MET A 407 -43.37 -13.62 -29.04
C MET A 407 -42.31 -12.96 -29.94
N GLU A 408 -42.77 -12.20 -30.94
CA GLU A 408 -41.88 -11.38 -31.77
C GLU A 408 -41.28 -10.22 -30.95
N VAL A 409 -39.97 -10.02 -31.10
CA VAL A 409 -39.24 -8.89 -30.52
C VAL A 409 -38.53 -8.14 -31.64
N ASN A 410 -38.84 -6.86 -31.76
CA ASN A 410 -38.19 -5.94 -32.67
C ASN A 410 -36.92 -5.38 -31.99
N LEU A 411 -35.77 -5.52 -32.64
CA LEU A 411 -34.52 -4.85 -32.26
C LEU A 411 -34.32 -3.67 -33.19
N LYS A 412 -34.16 -2.46 -32.64
CA LYS A 412 -33.79 -1.26 -33.38
C LYS A 412 -32.37 -0.85 -32.99
N ILE A 413 -31.48 -0.82 -33.97
CA ILE A 413 -30.06 -0.48 -33.82
C ILE A 413 -29.84 0.92 -34.42
N GLN A 414 -29.48 1.88 -33.57
CA GLN A 414 -29.24 3.27 -33.98
C GLN A 414 -27.80 3.67 -33.66
N MET A 415 -27.10 4.25 -34.63
CA MET A 415 -25.74 4.76 -34.41
C MET A 415 -25.80 5.96 -33.46
N THR A 416 -24.87 6.01 -32.50
CA THR A 416 -24.82 7.06 -31.46
C THR A 416 -23.53 7.85 -31.49
N LYS A 417 -22.38 7.21 -31.75
CA LYS A 417 -21.07 7.86 -31.87
C LYS A 417 -20.17 7.12 -32.86
N VAL A 418 -19.36 7.87 -33.59
CA VAL A 418 -18.13 7.37 -34.22
C VAL A 418 -17.01 7.60 -33.20
N LEU A 419 -16.22 6.56 -32.91
CA LEU A 419 -15.14 6.62 -31.93
C LEU A 419 -13.79 6.42 -32.62
N GLU A 420 -12.81 7.25 -32.26
CA GLU A 420 -11.40 6.98 -32.53
C GLU A 420 -11.03 5.61 -31.93
N PRO A 421 -10.32 4.71 -32.64
CA PRO A 421 -9.95 3.40 -32.10
C PRO A 421 -9.14 3.49 -30.80
N SER A 422 -8.23 4.47 -30.68
CA SER A 422 -7.43 4.64 -29.46
C SER A 422 -8.21 5.28 -28.28
N SER A 423 -9.50 5.58 -28.46
CA SER A 423 -10.37 6.20 -27.45
C SER A 423 -10.48 5.37 -26.16
N GLU A 424 -10.57 6.08 -25.03
CA GLU A 424 -10.74 5.45 -23.72
C GLU A 424 -12.05 4.68 -23.58
N LEU A 425 -13.07 5.05 -24.36
CA LEU A 425 -14.34 4.34 -24.43
C LEU A 425 -14.19 2.92 -25.02
N CYS A 426 -13.13 2.66 -25.79
CA CYS A 426 -12.84 1.35 -26.36
C CYS A 426 -12.07 0.43 -25.39
N ILE A 427 -11.28 0.99 -24.47
CA ILE A 427 -10.43 0.26 -23.51
C ILE A 427 -11.20 -0.83 -22.73
N PRO A 428 -12.43 -0.62 -22.21
CA PRO A 428 -13.16 -1.66 -21.48
C PRO A 428 -13.43 -2.92 -22.31
N PHE A 429 -13.76 -2.77 -23.60
CA PHE A 429 -14.05 -3.92 -24.46
C PHE A 429 -12.77 -4.52 -25.08
N TYR A 430 -11.73 -3.72 -25.35
CA TYR A 430 -10.40 -4.24 -25.71
C TYR A 430 -9.82 -5.12 -24.59
N ASN A 431 -9.96 -4.72 -23.32
CA ASN A 431 -9.59 -5.59 -22.20
C ASN A 431 -10.39 -6.91 -22.19
N VAL A 432 -11.67 -6.91 -22.59
CA VAL A 432 -12.49 -8.13 -22.72
C VAL A 432 -12.01 -9.02 -23.87
N ILE A 433 -11.65 -8.45 -25.03
CA ILE A 433 -11.04 -9.18 -26.15
C ILE A 433 -9.73 -9.83 -25.69
N PHE A 434 -8.87 -9.10 -24.98
CA PHE A 434 -7.63 -9.67 -24.46
C PHE A 434 -7.87 -10.81 -23.46
N ARG A 435 -8.96 -10.80 -22.68
CA ARG A 435 -9.34 -11.96 -21.84
C ARG A 435 -9.72 -13.19 -22.66
N LYS A 436 -10.30 -13.03 -23.86
CA LYS A 436 -10.55 -14.13 -24.79
C LYS A 436 -9.22 -14.70 -25.31
N VAL A 437 -8.31 -13.82 -25.76
CA VAL A 437 -6.96 -14.18 -26.23
C VAL A 437 -6.22 -15.02 -25.19
N MET A 438 -6.16 -14.56 -23.94
CA MET A 438 -5.54 -15.34 -22.85
C MET A 438 -6.23 -16.69 -22.59
N LYS A 439 -7.56 -16.77 -22.75
CA LYS A 439 -8.30 -18.05 -22.66
C LYS A 439 -8.00 -18.99 -23.85
N ILE A 440 -7.76 -18.46 -25.05
CA ILE A 440 -7.36 -19.25 -26.24
C ILE A 440 -5.96 -19.85 -26.05
N LEU A 441 -5.08 -19.16 -25.31
CA LEU A 441 -3.79 -19.68 -24.84
C LEU A 441 -3.89 -20.60 -23.60
N ASP A 442 -5.10 -21.09 -23.30
CA ASP A 442 -5.49 -21.89 -22.12
C ASP A 442 -5.11 -21.33 -20.72
N MET A 443 -4.74 -20.05 -20.65
CA MET A 443 -4.36 -19.40 -19.39
C MET A 443 -5.57 -19.25 -18.45
N LYS A 444 -5.41 -19.67 -17.19
CA LYS A 444 -6.50 -19.64 -16.20
C LYS A 444 -6.54 -18.28 -15.50
N LEU A 445 -7.67 -17.60 -15.57
CA LEU A 445 -7.89 -16.32 -14.87
C LEU A 445 -8.09 -16.55 -13.37
N VAL A 446 -7.16 -16.07 -12.54
CA VAL A 446 -7.28 -16.09 -11.07
C VAL A 446 -7.29 -14.65 -10.57
N GLY A 447 -8.43 -14.22 -10.02
CA GLY A 447 -8.64 -12.83 -9.60
C GLY A 447 -8.69 -11.86 -10.79
N ARG A 448 -7.57 -11.18 -11.08
CA ARG A 448 -7.42 -10.25 -12.22
C ARG A 448 -6.38 -10.70 -13.25
N ASN A 449 -5.53 -11.67 -12.91
CA ASN A 449 -4.34 -12.03 -13.68
C ASN A 449 -4.49 -13.46 -14.26
N PHE A 450 -3.72 -13.76 -15.31
CA PHE A 450 -3.81 -15.02 -16.04
C PHE A 450 -2.58 -15.90 -15.74
N TYR A 451 -2.80 -17.12 -15.25
CA TYR A 451 -1.74 -18.03 -14.85
C TYR A 451 -1.75 -19.32 -15.68
N ASP A 452 -0.59 -19.95 -15.81
CA ASP A 452 -0.39 -21.23 -16.49
C ASP A 452 -0.09 -22.31 -15.42
N PRO A 453 -1.08 -23.17 -15.06
CA PRO A 453 -0.85 -24.25 -14.11
C PRO A 453 0.01 -25.38 -14.67
N THR A 454 0.20 -25.46 -16.00
CA THR A 454 0.95 -26.56 -16.64
C THR A 454 2.46 -26.34 -16.52
N SER A 455 2.91 -25.09 -16.53
CA SER A 455 4.31 -24.69 -16.28
C SER A 455 4.61 -24.36 -14.81
N ALA A 456 3.82 -24.90 -13.88
CA ALA A 456 3.97 -24.67 -12.44
C ALA A 456 5.28 -25.23 -11.86
N THR A 457 6.11 -24.36 -11.28
CA THR A 457 7.33 -24.78 -10.56
C THR A 457 6.97 -25.31 -9.17
N VAL A 458 7.35 -26.56 -8.86
CA VAL A 458 7.04 -27.20 -7.56
C VAL A 458 8.23 -27.11 -6.61
N LEU A 459 8.05 -26.46 -5.46
CA LEU A 459 9.01 -26.47 -4.35
C LEU A 459 8.64 -27.59 -3.37
N GLN A 460 9.01 -28.82 -3.72
CA GLN A 460 8.64 -30.03 -2.96
C GLN A 460 9.02 -29.93 -1.47
N GLN A 461 10.22 -29.43 -1.17
CA GLN A 461 10.71 -29.21 0.20
C GLN A 461 9.77 -28.37 1.09
N TYR A 462 8.92 -27.53 0.49
CA TYR A 462 8.00 -26.63 1.21
C TYR A 462 6.52 -26.90 0.88
N ARG A 463 6.21 -27.96 0.11
CA ARG A 463 4.87 -28.27 -0.42
C ARG A 463 4.19 -27.07 -1.12
N LEU A 464 4.96 -26.24 -1.82
CA LEU A 464 4.44 -25.11 -2.60
C LEU A 464 4.48 -25.38 -4.11
N GLN A 465 3.56 -24.76 -4.83
CA GLN A 465 3.60 -24.53 -6.26
C GLN A 465 3.67 -23.02 -6.54
N ILE A 466 4.47 -22.66 -7.55
CA ILE A 466 4.55 -21.32 -8.11
C ILE A 466 4.01 -21.41 -9.54
N TRP A 467 2.81 -20.88 -9.78
CA TRP A 467 2.25 -20.79 -11.13
C TRP A 467 2.76 -19.50 -11.78
N PRO A 468 3.48 -19.56 -12.92
CA PRO A 468 3.82 -18.38 -13.71
C PRO A 468 2.56 -17.80 -14.38
N GLY A 469 2.62 -16.55 -14.80
CA GLY A 469 1.48 -15.85 -15.37
C GLY A 469 1.75 -14.39 -15.70
N TYR A 470 0.70 -13.72 -16.17
CA TYR A 470 0.75 -12.35 -16.67
C TYR A 470 -0.44 -11.55 -16.14
N ALA A 471 -0.15 -10.40 -15.55
CA ALA A 471 -1.12 -9.35 -15.30
C ALA A 471 -1.16 -8.45 -16.55
N THR A 472 -2.33 -8.30 -17.16
CA THR A 472 -2.48 -7.54 -18.41
C THR A 472 -3.56 -6.47 -18.29
N SER A 473 -3.28 -5.29 -18.83
CA SER A 473 -4.17 -4.13 -18.80
C SER A 473 -3.93 -3.29 -20.05
N ILE A 474 -4.93 -3.15 -20.91
CA ILE A 474 -4.88 -2.14 -21.97
C ILE A 474 -5.15 -0.77 -21.34
N ARG A 475 -4.34 0.23 -21.68
CA ARG A 475 -4.38 1.62 -21.20
C ARG A 475 -4.11 2.59 -22.36
N ARG A 476 -4.72 3.78 -22.32
CA ARG A 476 -4.27 4.94 -23.10
C ARG A 476 -3.36 5.77 -22.21
N THR A 477 -2.25 6.23 -22.75
CA THR A 477 -1.30 7.15 -22.12
C THR A 477 -1.04 8.30 -23.09
N ASP A 478 -0.25 9.29 -22.70
CA ASP A 478 0.27 10.30 -23.63
C ASP A 478 1.00 9.69 -24.85
N GLY A 479 1.78 8.63 -24.64
CA GLY A 479 2.49 7.94 -25.72
C GLY A 479 1.61 7.19 -26.73
N GLY A 480 0.37 6.85 -26.39
CA GLY A 480 -0.54 6.14 -27.31
C GLY A 480 -1.50 5.16 -26.62
N LEU A 481 -1.86 4.10 -27.33
CA LEU A 481 -2.59 2.94 -26.79
C LEU A 481 -1.60 1.80 -26.54
N PHE A 482 -1.52 1.33 -25.30
CA PHE A 482 -0.59 0.28 -24.88
C PHE A 482 -1.28 -0.89 -24.21
N LEU A 483 -0.74 -2.08 -24.42
CA LEU A 483 -0.95 -3.24 -23.56
C LEU A 483 0.17 -3.25 -22.49
N LEU A 484 -0.17 -2.91 -21.25
CA LEU A 484 0.72 -3.10 -20.10
C LEU A 484 0.72 -4.60 -19.73
N VAL A 485 1.89 -5.23 -19.73
CA VAL A 485 2.08 -6.65 -19.39
C VAL A 485 3.12 -6.79 -18.27
N ASP A 486 2.76 -7.40 -17.15
CA ASP A 486 3.68 -7.67 -16.04
C ASP A 486 3.71 -9.17 -15.75
N ALA A 487 4.89 -9.80 -15.79
CA ALA A 487 5.07 -11.18 -15.40
C ALA A 487 4.86 -11.32 -13.88
N VAL A 488 3.96 -12.22 -13.48
CA VAL A 488 3.49 -12.38 -12.10
C VAL A 488 3.40 -13.85 -11.72
N HIS A 489 3.63 -14.13 -10.44
CA HIS A 489 3.61 -15.48 -9.88
C HIS A 489 2.47 -15.65 -8.88
N LYS A 490 1.77 -16.79 -8.90
CA LYS A 490 0.83 -17.18 -7.84
C LYS A 490 1.40 -18.33 -7.01
N VAL A 491 1.57 -18.09 -5.72
CA VAL A 491 2.01 -19.10 -4.75
C VAL A 491 0.78 -19.83 -4.19
N ILE A 492 0.72 -21.14 -4.42
CA ILE A 492 -0.37 -22.04 -4.04
C ILE A 492 0.22 -23.21 -3.25
N ARG A 493 -0.51 -23.74 -2.25
CA ARG A 493 -0.05 -24.88 -1.45
C ARG A 493 -0.50 -26.20 -2.08
N ASN A 494 0.31 -27.25 -1.90
CA ASN A 494 -0.03 -28.62 -2.30
C ASN A 494 -0.88 -29.34 -1.26
N ASP A 495 -0.85 -28.88 0.00
CA ASP A 495 -1.81 -29.32 1.00
C ASP A 495 -3.20 -28.75 0.68
N SER A 496 -4.20 -29.62 0.57
CA SER A 496 -5.62 -29.26 0.65
C SER A 496 -5.97 -28.78 2.07
N VAL A 497 -7.18 -28.22 2.25
CA VAL A 497 -7.69 -27.90 3.59
C VAL A 497 -7.82 -29.18 4.41
N LEU A 498 -8.29 -30.27 3.80
CA LEU A 498 -8.37 -31.60 4.40
C LEU A 498 -7.01 -32.06 4.96
N ASN A 499 -5.92 -31.89 4.20
CA ASN A 499 -4.56 -32.22 4.63
C ASN A 499 -4.05 -31.32 5.77
N LEU A 500 -4.64 -30.13 5.99
CA LEU A 500 -4.36 -29.33 7.18
C LEU A 500 -5.21 -29.80 8.37
N MET A 501 -6.49 -30.11 8.17
CA MET A 501 -7.37 -30.63 9.22
C MET A 501 -6.81 -31.93 9.83
N HIS A 502 -6.40 -32.90 9.01
CA HIS A 502 -5.73 -34.13 9.49
C HIS A 502 -4.48 -33.85 10.35
N ARG A 503 -3.69 -32.81 10.02
CA ARG A 503 -2.53 -32.42 10.84
C ARG A 503 -2.91 -31.71 12.14
N ILE A 504 -4.00 -30.93 12.14
CA ILE A 504 -4.52 -30.30 13.36
C ILE A 504 -5.05 -31.39 14.31
N TYR A 505 -5.79 -32.37 13.80
CA TYR A 505 -6.26 -33.52 14.58
C TYR A 505 -5.11 -34.32 15.21
N GLN A 506 -4.06 -34.61 14.43
CA GLN A 506 -2.83 -35.26 14.92
C GLN A 506 -2.05 -34.46 15.98
N GLN A 507 -2.33 -33.15 16.14
CA GLN A 507 -1.65 -32.27 17.09
C GLN A 507 -2.51 -31.89 18.30
N SER A 508 -3.83 -31.81 18.13
CA SER A 508 -4.78 -31.56 19.21
C SER A 508 -6.15 -32.16 18.86
N GLN A 509 -6.34 -33.41 19.27
CA GLN A 509 -7.59 -34.14 19.09
C GLN A 509 -8.75 -33.52 19.89
N GLU A 510 -8.50 -33.17 21.16
CA GLU A 510 -9.51 -32.60 22.08
C GLU A 510 -10.05 -31.24 21.63
N ASN A 511 -9.21 -30.38 21.05
CA ASN A 511 -9.57 -29.02 20.62
C ASN A 511 -9.62 -28.89 19.09
N PHE A 512 -9.85 -30.00 18.39
CA PHE A 512 -9.73 -30.10 16.92
C PHE A 512 -10.60 -29.07 16.18
N GLN A 513 -11.87 -28.93 16.55
CA GLN A 513 -12.79 -28.00 15.88
C GLN A 513 -12.40 -26.54 16.15
N ASP A 514 -11.99 -26.20 17.36
CA ASP A 514 -11.55 -24.85 17.74
C ASP A 514 -10.26 -24.45 17.03
N GLU A 515 -9.24 -25.32 16.99
CA GLU A 515 -8.00 -25.05 16.25
C GLU A 515 -8.24 -25.01 14.73
N CYS A 516 -9.13 -25.84 14.17
CA CYS A 516 -9.54 -25.70 12.77
C CYS A 516 -10.20 -24.34 12.50
N THR A 517 -11.20 -23.95 13.31
CA THR A 517 -11.90 -22.66 13.23
C THR A 517 -10.90 -21.49 13.28
N LYS A 518 -10.01 -21.51 14.27
CA LYS A 518 -8.97 -20.51 14.54
C LYS A 518 -7.88 -20.43 13.47
N GLN A 519 -7.54 -21.54 12.80
CA GLN A 519 -6.48 -21.59 11.79
C GLN A 519 -6.99 -21.49 10.34
N LEU A 520 -8.27 -21.79 10.08
CA LEU A 520 -8.86 -21.81 8.74
C LEU A 520 -9.69 -20.57 8.40
N ILE A 521 -10.53 -20.07 9.31
CA ILE A 521 -11.44 -18.95 9.01
C ILE A 521 -10.63 -17.68 8.67
N GLY A 522 -11.10 -16.94 7.66
CA GLY A 522 -10.44 -15.77 7.10
C GLY A 522 -9.37 -16.09 6.03
N ASN A 523 -8.90 -17.34 5.91
CA ASN A 523 -7.99 -17.70 4.80
C ASN A 523 -8.71 -17.67 3.45
N ILE A 524 -7.91 -17.45 2.40
CA ILE A 524 -8.35 -17.57 1.01
C ILE A 524 -7.88 -18.92 0.47
N ILE A 525 -8.85 -19.73 0.01
CA ILE A 525 -8.65 -20.99 -0.70
C ILE A 525 -8.84 -20.81 -2.21
N ILE A 526 -8.21 -21.67 -3.01
CA ILE A 526 -8.46 -21.85 -4.43
C ILE A 526 -8.99 -23.27 -4.68
N THR A 527 -10.06 -23.38 -5.46
CA THR A 527 -10.62 -24.66 -5.89
C THR A 527 -10.10 -25.01 -7.29
N ARG A 528 -9.14 -25.94 -7.37
CA ARG A 528 -8.36 -26.22 -8.60
C ARG A 528 -9.22 -26.59 -9.82
N TYR A 529 -10.37 -27.23 -9.59
CA TYR A 529 -11.31 -27.66 -10.63
C TYR A 529 -12.04 -26.52 -11.37
N ASN A 530 -12.06 -25.30 -10.83
CA ASN A 530 -12.65 -24.12 -11.48
C ASN A 530 -11.80 -22.84 -11.38
N ASN A 531 -10.65 -22.90 -10.69
CA ASN A 531 -9.71 -21.80 -10.45
C ASN A 531 -10.30 -20.56 -9.77
N LYS A 532 -11.43 -20.70 -9.07
CA LYS A 532 -12.02 -19.65 -8.24
C LYS A 532 -11.35 -19.59 -6.87
N ASN A 533 -11.25 -18.37 -6.35
CA ASN A 533 -10.84 -18.12 -4.97
C ASN A 533 -12.07 -17.85 -4.10
N TYR A 534 -12.07 -18.38 -2.87
CA TYR A 534 -13.09 -18.13 -1.86
C TYR A 534 -12.43 -17.82 -0.52
N ARG A 535 -13.08 -17.03 0.33
CA ARG A 535 -12.68 -16.91 1.75
C ARG A 535 -13.42 -17.99 2.55
N ILE A 536 -12.75 -18.64 3.49
CA ILE A 536 -13.44 -19.46 4.49
C ILE A 536 -14.07 -18.49 5.49
N ASP A 537 -15.39 -18.37 5.47
CA ASP A 537 -16.15 -17.55 6.44
C ASP A 537 -16.60 -18.37 7.64
N ASP A 538 -16.78 -19.68 7.47
CA ASP A 538 -17.24 -20.61 8.50
C ASP A 538 -16.91 -22.07 8.12
N ILE A 539 -17.17 -23.01 9.04
CA ILE A 539 -17.10 -24.46 8.78
C ILE A 539 -18.41 -25.12 9.25
N ASP A 540 -19.11 -25.79 8.32
CA ASP A 540 -20.29 -26.59 8.61
C ASP A 540 -19.87 -28.02 8.99
N TRP A 541 -19.87 -28.29 10.30
CA TRP A 541 -19.56 -29.60 10.86
C TRP A 541 -20.74 -30.60 10.78
N ASN A 542 -21.94 -30.13 10.41
CA ASN A 542 -23.16 -30.95 10.36
C ASN A 542 -23.50 -31.45 8.95
N LYS A 543 -22.71 -31.07 7.94
CA LYS A 543 -22.86 -31.51 6.55
C LYS A 543 -21.57 -32.13 6.02
N SER A 544 -21.71 -33.07 5.10
CA SER A 544 -20.60 -33.78 4.45
C SER A 544 -20.81 -33.85 2.93
N PRO A 545 -19.84 -34.37 2.15
CA PRO A 545 -20.03 -34.68 0.73
C PRO A 545 -21.29 -35.51 0.39
N GLN A 546 -21.83 -36.27 1.34
CA GLN A 546 -23.06 -37.04 1.16
C GLN A 546 -24.34 -36.19 1.20
N SER A 547 -24.30 -35.01 1.83
CA SER A 547 -25.47 -34.11 1.94
C SER A 547 -25.96 -33.60 0.57
N SER A 548 -27.27 -33.39 0.44
CA SER A 548 -27.86 -32.77 -0.76
C SER A 548 -27.86 -31.24 -0.70
N PHE A 549 -27.99 -30.62 -1.88
CA PHE A 549 -28.34 -29.22 -2.04
C PHE A 549 -29.17 -29.02 -3.32
N THR A 550 -29.96 -27.94 -3.36
CA THR A 550 -30.78 -27.60 -4.54
C THR A 550 -29.97 -26.84 -5.59
N MET A 551 -29.97 -27.35 -6.82
CA MET A 551 -29.43 -26.69 -8.01
C MET A 551 -30.29 -25.50 -8.46
N SER A 552 -29.74 -24.64 -9.32
CA SER A 552 -30.46 -23.50 -9.90
C SER A 552 -31.60 -23.86 -10.86
N ASP A 553 -31.76 -25.13 -11.22
CA ASP A 553 -32.89 -25.67 -11.97
C ASP A 553 -33.96 -26.33 -11.08
N GLY A 554 -33.82 -26.23 -9.75
CA GLY A 554 -34.76 -26.75 -8.76
C GLY A 554 -34.53 -28.22 -8.38
N LYS A 555 -33.58 -28.94 -9.00
CA LYS A 555 -33.29 -30.34 -8.63
C LYS A 555 -32.40 -30.43 -7.41
N GLU A 556 -32.63 -31.39 -6.53
CA GLU A 556 -31.64 -31.77 -5.52
C GLU A 556 -30.54 -32.67 -6.11
N ILE A 557 -29.33 -32.53 -5.56
CA ILE A 557 -28.17 -33.35 -5.90
C ILE A 557 -27.23 -33.44 -4.68
N THR A 558 -26.56 -34.57 -4.50
CA THR A 558 -25.48 -34.69 -3.49
C THR A 558 -24.20 -33.98 -3.96
N PHE A 559 -23.33 -33.54 -3.04
CA PHE A 559 -22.03 -32.99 -3.47
C PHE A 559 -21.20 -34.03 -4.23
N LEU A 560 -21.24 -35.31 -3.80
CA LEU A 560 -20.61 -36.43 -4.52
C LEU A 560 -21.03 -36.50 -5.99
N GLU A 561 -22.34 -36.51 -6.27
CA GLU A 561 -22.84 -36.52 -7.64
C GLU A 561 -22.53 -35.23 -8.40
N TYR A 562 -22.60 -34.07 -7.75
CA TYR A 562 -22.29 -32.79 -8.37
C TYR A 562 -20.83 -32.72 -8.84
N TYR A 563 -19.87 -33.13 -8.01
CA TYR A 563 -18.45 -33.11 -8.37
C TYR A 563 -18.10 -34.19 -9.39
N SER A 564 -18.75 -35.35 -9.34
CA SER A 564 -18.63 -36.39 -10.36
C SER A 564 -19.20 -35.93 -11.72
N LYS A 565 -20.48 -35.53 -11.77
CA LYS A 565 -21.19 -35.16 -13.02
C LYS A 565 -20.65 -33.89 -13.68
N ASN A 566 -20.28 -32.86 -12.91
CA ASN A 566 -19.89 -31.56 -13.48
C ASN A 566 -18.38 -31.36 -13.64
N TYR A 567 -17.54 -32.16 -12.98
CA TYR A 567 -16.08 -32.00 -13.01
C TYR A 567 -15.30 -33.31 -13.20
N GLY A 568 -15.94 -34.48 -13.20
CA GLY A 568 -15.27 -35.78 -13.29
C GLY A 568 -14.48 -36.17 -12.03
N ILE A 569 -14.86 -35.63 -10.86
CA ILE A 569 -14.09 -35.76 -9.61
C ILE A 569 -14.77 -36.70 -8.63
N THR A 570 -14.06 -37.77 -8.28
CA THR A 570 -14.40 -38.65 -7.14
C THR A 570 -13.79 -38.10 -5.85
N ILE A 571 -14.63 -37.73 -4.90
CA ILE A 571 -14.24 -37.38 -3.51
C ILE A 571 -13.93 -38.68 -2.76
N ARG A 572 -12.90 -38.67 -1.92
CA ARG A 572 -12.41 -39.88 -1.23
C ARG A 572 -12.93 -40.01 0.20
N GLU A 573 -12.96 -38.90 0.93
CA GLU A 573 -13.33 -38.92 2.34
C GLU A 573 -14.77 -38.42 2.53
N LEU A 574 -15.69 -39.34 2.79
CA LEU A 574 -17.13 -39.05 2.71
C LEU A 574 -17.69 -38.28 3.91
N ASP A 575 -16.96 -38.32 5.03
CA ASP A 575 -17.38 -37.76 6.33
C ASP A 575 -16.68 -36.43 6.66
N GLN A 576 -15.96 -35.84 5.71
CA GLN A 576 -15.33 -34.54 5.91
C GLN A 576 -16.38 -33.42 6.00
N PRO A 577 -16.20 -32.42 6.88
CA PRO A 577 -17.11 -31.28 7.00
C PRO A 577 -17.06 -30.38 5.75
N LEU A 578 -17.96 -29.41 5.62
CA LEU A 578 -17.98 -28.47 4.49
C LEU A 578 -17.54 -27.06 4.90
N LEU A 579 -16.79 -26.37 4.04
CA LEU A 579 -16.37 -24.98 4.26
C LEU A 579 -17.45 -24.03 3.75
N ILE A 580 -17.84 -23.04 4.55
CA ILE A 580 -18.83 -22.02 4.14
C ILE A 580 -18.12 -20.77 3.61
N TYR A 581 -18.55 -20.31 2.44
CA TYR A 581 -18.30 -18.96 1.93
C TYR A 581 -19.63 -18.21 1.78
N ARG A 582 -19.74 -17.03 2.41
CA ARG A 582 -20.95 -16.20 2.41
C ARG A 582 -20.80 -15.08 1.37
N VAL A 583 -21.62 -15.12 0.32
CA VAL A 583 -21.53 -14.16 -0.79
C VAL A 583 -21.90 -12.75 -0.34
N GLU A 584 -21.00 -11.79 -0.57
CA GLU A 584 -21.22 -10.38 -0.21
C GLU A 584 -22.50 -9.81 -0.85
N LYS A 585 -23.29 -9.10 -0.03
CA LYS A 585 -24.69 -8.70 -0.32
C LYS A 585 -24.82 -7.87 -1.60
N ARG A 586 -25.26 -8.51 -2.68
CA ARG A 586 -25.55 -7.84 -3.96
C ARG A 586 -26.89 -7.12 -3.89
N LYS A 587 -26.87 -5.78 -3.94
CA LYS A 587 -28.07 -4.97 -4.20
C LYS A 587 -28.54 -5.17 -5.64
N ASN A 588 -29.38 -6.17 -5.87
CA ASN A 588 -30.25 -6.24 -7.04
C ASN A 588 -31.47 -5.31 -6.82
N PRO A 589 -32.00 -4.64 -7.85
CA PRO A 589 -33.41 -4.25 -7.84
C PRO A 589 -34.29 -5.49 -8.07
N PRO A 590 -35.48 -5.62 -7.45
CA PRO A 590 -36.01 -4.87 -6.30
C PRO A 590 -35.95 -5.69 -4.99
N GLY A 591 -35.54 -5.05 -3.89
CA GLY A 591 -35.89 -5.41 -2.50
C GLY A 591 -35.33 -6.71 -1.88
N LYS A 592 -35.29 -7.84 -2.61
CA LYS A 592 -34.93 -9.14 -2.03
C LYS A 592 -33.42 -9.28 -1.80
N LEU A 593 -33.02 -9.18 -0.54
CA LEU A 593 -31.73 -9.66 -0.05
C LEU A 593 -31.69 -11.20 -0.10
N GLN A 594 -31.15 -11.77 -1.17
CA GLN A 594 -30.67 -13.15 -1.14
C GLN A 594 -29.29 -13.19 -0.52
N GLU A 595 -29.19 -13.77 0.67
CA GLU A 595 -27.93 -14.23 1.22
C GLU A 595 -27.62 -15.58 0.57
N GLY A 596 -26.55 -15.64 -0.21
CA GLY A 596 -26.10 -16.85 -0.89
C GLY A 596 -24.93 -17.46 -0.15
N GLU A 597 -25.11 -18.66 0.41
CA GLU A 597 -24.01 -19.45 0.96
C GLU A 597 -23.51 -20.44 -0.09
N ILE A 598 -22.19 -20.64 -0.16
CA ILE A 598 -21.53 -21.62 -1.02
C ILE A 598 -20.78 -22.58 -0.12
N LEU A 599 -21.14 -23.86 -0.20
CA LEU A 599 -20.49 -24.95 0.52
C LEU A 599 -19.41 -25.60 -0.35
N LEU A 600 -18.22 -25.81 0.22
CA LEU A 600 -17.02 -26.25 -0.50
C LEU A 600 -16.36 -27.42 0.24
N VAL A 601 -15.94 -28.44 -0.52
CA VAL A 601 -15.32 -29.66 0.03
C VAL A 601 -13.84 -29.41 0.38
N PRO A 602 -13.38 -29.66 1.62
CA PRO A 602 -11.99 -29.47 2.05
C PRO A 602 -10.93 -30.20 1.19
N GLU A 603 -11.24 -31.40 0.67
CA GLU A 603 -10.37 -32.19 -0.20
C GLU A 603 -10.01 -31.44 -1.50
N LEU A 604 -10.99 -30.74 -2.06
CA LEU A 604 -10.91 -30.06 -3.36
C LEU A 604 -10.48 -28.58 -3.23
N SER A 605 -10.28 -28.13 -2.00
CA SER A 605 -9.97 -26.75 -1.62
C SER A 605 -8.51 -26.63 -1.17
N PHE A 606 -7.73 -25.74 -1.78
CA PHE A 606 -6.29 -25.60 -1.51
C PHE A 606 -5.98 -24.22 -0.96
N LEU A 607 -5.20 -24.14 0.11
CA LEU A 607 -4.86 -22.85 0.73
C LEU A 607 -3.93 -22.04 -0.18
N THR A 608 -4.23 -20.75 -0.34
CA THR A 608 -3.41 -19.83 -1.17
C THR A 608 -2.41 -19.05 -0.33
N GLY A 609 -1.37 -18.53 -1.01
CA GLY A 609 -0.38 -17.64 -0.40
C GLY A 609 0.53 -18.30 0.63
N ILE A 610 1.55 -17.55 1.01
CA ILE A 610 2.59 -17.97 1.96
C ILE A 610 2.03 -17.87 3.39
N PRO A 611 1.99 -18.96 4.19
CA PRO A 611 1.49 -18.90 5.56
C PRO A 611 2.46 -18.17 6.50
N GLU A 612 1.94 -17.62 7.60
CA GLU A 612 2.67 -16.68 8.46
C GLU A 612 3.87 -17.30 9.19
N ASN A 613 3.84 -18.61 9.49
CA ASN A 613 5.00 -19.34 9.99
C ASN A 613 6.14 -19.42 8.95
N MET A 614 5.78 -19.67 7.69
CA MET A 614 6.71 -19.76 6.56
C MET A 614 7.27 -18.40 6.14
N ARG A 615 6.48 -17.33 6.26
CA ARG A 615 6.97 -15.94 6.10
C ARG A 615 8.03 -15.56 7.14
N LYS A 616 7.95 -16.14 8.34
CA LYS A 616 8.91 -15.93 9.44
C LYS A 616 10.18 -16.78 9.27
N ASP A 617 10.19 -17.78 8.38
CA ASP A 617 11.41 -18.51 8.01
C ASP A 617 12.15 -17.80 6.87
N PHE A 618 13.30 -17.22 7.20
CA PHE A 618 14.16 -16.52 6.25
C PHE A 618 14.70 -17.43 5.13
N ARG A 619 14.88 -18.74 5.37
CA ARG A 619 15.36 -19.69 4.35
C ARG A 619 14.29 -19.91 3.30
N ILE A 620 13.09 -20.24 3.73
CA ILE A 620 11.95 -20.51 2.83
C ILE A 620 11.60 -19.23 2.04
N MET A 621 11.58 -18.08 2.71
CA MET A 621 11.38 -16.80 2.02
C MET A 621 12.49 -16.45 1.05
N LYS A 622 13.76 -16.75 1.33
CA LYS A 622 14.88 -16.52 0.39
C LYS A 622 14.73 -17.37 -0.87
N ASP A 623 14.55 -18.68 -0.72
CA ASP A 623 14.41 -19.63 -1.83
C ASP A 623 13.19 -19.31 -2.70
N LEU A 624 12.06 -18.97 -2.07
CA LEU A 624 10.85 -18.53 -2.77
C LEU A 624 11.05 -17.19 -3.49
N THR A 625 11.70 -16.21 -2.85
CA THR A 625 11.99 -14.90 -3.46
C THR A 625 12.93 -15.04 -4.65
N GLN A 626 13.92 -15.94 -4.58
CA GLN A 626 14.82 -16.24 -5.71
C GLN A 626 14.10 -16.87 -6.92
N LYS A 627 12.93 -17.49 -6.73
CA LYS A 627 12.07 -18.00 -7.81
C LYS A 627 11.00 -17.01 -8.28
N VAL A 628 10.57 -16.08 -7.43
CA VAL A 628 9.49 -15.13 -7.72
C VAL A 628 10.01 -13.79 -8.28
N ASN A 629 11.20 -13.35 -7.89
CA ASN A 629 11.80 -12.09 -8.35
C ASN A 629 12.65 -12.32 -9.61
N MET A 630 12.07 -12.04 -10.78
CA MET A 630 12.80 -12.04 -12.07
C MET A 630 13.79 -10.86 -12.17
N SER A 631 14.96 -11.08 -12.77
CA SER A 631 15.81 -10.01 -13.28
C SER A 631 15.12 -9.26 -14.44
N PRO A 632 15.56 -8.05 -14.81
CA PRO A 632 15.08 -7.34 -16.01
C PRO A 632 15.06 -8.22 -17.27
N GLU A 633 16.14 -8.95 -17.54
CA GLU A 633 16.29 -9.86 -18.68
C GLU A 633 15.32 -11.05 -18.63
N GLN A 634 15.15 -11.67 -17.46
CA GLN A 634 14.22 -12.78 -17.26
C GLN A 634 12.77 -12.34 -17.42
N HIS A 635 12.42 -11.15 -16.91
CA HIS A 635 11.09 -10.57 -17.04
C HIS A 635 10.79 -10.24 -18.50
N HIS A 636 11.70 -9.55 -19.19
CA HIS A 636 11.63 -9.27 -20.62
C HIS A 636 11.49 -10.54 -21.47
N THR A 637 12.29 -11.57 -21.19
CA THR A 637 12.19 -12.90 -21.84
C THR A 637 10.80 -13.51 -21.65
N SER A 638 10.21 -13.39 -20.45
CA SER A 638 8.84 -13.85 -20.18
C SER A 638 7.80 -13.04 -20.97
N LEU A 639 7.99 -11.74 -21.18
CA LEU A 639 7.10 -10.92 -22.02
C LEU A 639 7.19 -11.36 -23.50
N GLN A 640 8.40 -11.55 -24.03
CA GLN A 640 8.60 -12.03 -25.41
C GLN A 640 8.02 -13.44 -25.62
N GLN A 641 8.09 -14.33 -24.61
CA GLN A 641 7.42 -15.63 -24.64
C GLN A 641 5.89 -15.53 -24.73
N LEU A 642 5.27 -14.54 -24.06
CA LEU A 642 3.83 -14.29 -24.21
C LEU A 642 3.49 -13.78 -25.61
N LEU A 643 4.25 -12.81 -26.14
CA LEU A 643 4.01 -12.24 -27.47
C LEU A 643 4.11 -13.31 -28.55
N SER A 644 5.17 -14.13 -28.52
CA SER A 644 5.33 -15.23 -29.46
C SER A 644 4.27 -16.33 -29.28
N ARG A 645 3.73 -16.55 -28.06
CA ARG A 645 2.55 -17.42 -27.84
C ARG A 645 1.27 -16.85 -28.48
N ILE A 646 1.07 -15.52 -28.44
CA ILE A 646 -0.09 -14.85 -29.07
C ILE A 646 0.01 -14.93 -30.60
N GLU A 647 1.18 -14.62 -31.15
CA GLU A 647 1.47 -14.58 -32.59
C GLU A 647 1.34 -15.98 -33.24
N LYS A 648 1.97 -17.01 -32.65
CA LYS A 648 1.96 -18.39 -33.18
C LYS A 648 0.61 -19.11 -33.04
N ASN A 649 -0.34 -18.55 -32.28
CA ASN A 649 -1.67 -19.13 -32.13
C ASN A 649 -2.64 -18.41 -33.07
N GLU A 650 -2.96 -19.05 -34.21
CA GLU A 650 -3.83 -18.46 -35.24
C GLU A 650 -5.16 -17.96 -34.68
N ALA A 651 -5.79 -18.68 -33.75
CA ALA A 651 -7.08 -18.28 -33.17
C ALA A 651 -6.94 -17.04 -32.27
N ALA A 652 -5.83 -16.89 -31.55
CA ALA A 652 -5.53 -15.71 -30.74
C ALA A 652 -5.23 -14.49 -31.63
N HIS A 653 -4.34 -14.64 -32.62
CA HIS A 653 -4.02 -13.60 -33.58
C HIS A 653 -5.25 -13.17 -34.42
N LYS A 654 -6.09 -14.13 -34.83
CA LYS A 654 -7.35 -13.88 -35.55
C LYS A 654 -8.36 -13.10 -34.71
N GLU A 655 -8.47 -13.33 -33.41
CA GLU A 655 -9.39 -12.56 -32.55
C GLU A 655 -8.91 -11.11 -32.30
N LEU A 656 -7.61 -10.81 -32.40
CA LEU A 656 -7.07 -9.44 -32.35
C LEU A 656 -7.22 -8.72 -33.71
N SER A 657 -6.73 -9.33 -34.78
CA SER A 657 -6.74 -8.74 -36.13
C SER A 657 -8.15 -8.49 -36.68
N ARG A 658 -9.16 -9.28 -36.26
CA ARG A 658 -10.59 -9.01 -36.52
C ARG A 658 -11.09 -7.68 -35.95
N TRP A 659 -10.49 -7.18 -34.86
CA TRP A 659 -10.76 -5.85 -34.32
C TRP A 659 -9.81 -4.77 -34.86
N GLY A 660 -9.01 -5.10 -35.87
CA GLY A 660 -7.97 -4.22 -36.41
C GLY A 660 -6.81 -3.98 -35.45
N LEU A 661 -6.63 -4.83 -34.42
CA LEU A 661 -5.60 -4.67 -33.41
C LEU A 661 -4.36 -5.50 -33.74
N PHE A 662 -3.21 -4.83 -33.73
CA PHE A 662 -1.89 -5.43 -33.88
C PHE A 662 -1.02 -5.04 -32.68
N LEU A 663 -0.10 -5.91 -32.29
CA LEU A 663 0.81 -5.73 -31.15
C LEU A 663 2.26 -5.71 -31.64
N ASP A 664 3.10 -4.87 -31.05
CA ASP A 664 4.54 -4.94 -31.27
C ASP A 664 5.14 -6.24 -30.73
N GLY A 665 6.20 -6.72 -31.38
CA GLY A 665 6.92 -7.94 -31.01
C GLY A 665 7.92 -7.78 -29.85
N ASP A 666 8.12 -6.56 -29.33
CA ASP A 666 9.06 -6.26 -28.25
C ASP A 666 8.54 -5.19 -27.28
N VAL A 667 9.23 -5.00 -26.15
CA VAL A 667 8.96 -3.94 -25.18
C VAL A 667 9.22 -2.54 -25.74
N TYR A 668 8.34 -1.59 -25.43
CA TYR A 668 8.46 -0.22 -25.92
C TYR A 668 9.74 0.45 -25.40
N ARG A 669 10.56 0.97 -26.31
CA ARG A 669 11.84 1.63 -26.04
C ARG A 669 11.66 3.14 -26.09
N THR A 670 12.24 3.85 -25.13
CA THR A 670 12.06 5.29 -24.93
C THR A 670 13.30 5.92 -24.29
N THR A 671 13.23 7.18 -23.92
CA THR A 671 14.23 7.86 -23.08
C THR A 671 13.64 8.21 -21.71
N GLY A 672 14.52 8.43 -20.74
CA GLY A 672 14.20 9.11 -19.49
C GLY A 672 15.39 9.94 -19.03
N ARG A 673 15.37 10.43 -17.78
CA ARG A 673 16.45 11.27 -17.23
C ARG A 673 16.90 10.79 -15.85
N ILE A 674 18.21 10.71 -15.63
CA ILE A 674 18.80 10.54 -14.29
C ILE A 674 18.92 11.92 -13.64
N LEU A 675 18.17 12.18 -12.57
CA LEU A 675 18.30 13.40 -11.78
C LEU A 675 19.72 13.52 -11.16
N PRO A 676 20.24 14.74 -10.97
CA PRO A 676 21.54 14.92 -10.34
C PRO A 676 21.53 14.41 -8.90
N MET A 677 22.49 13.54 -8.56
CA MET A 677 22.70 13.03 -7.20
C MET A 677 22.89 14.18 -6.20
N GLU A 678 22.14 14.11 -5.11
CA GLU A 678 22.00 15.21 -4.16
C GLU A 678 23.13 15.22 -3.10
N ARG A 679 23.23 16.34 -2.37
CA ARG A 679 24.18 16.49 -1.27
C ARG A 679 23.50 16.20 0.06
N VAL A 680 24.12 15.35 0.87
CA VAL A 680 23.69 15.05 2.24
C VAL A 680 24.58 15.84 3.20
N ASN A 681 23.93 16.51 4.15
CA ASN A 681 24.57 17.44 5.09
C ASN A 681 24.52 16.86 6.51
N LEU A 682 25.67 16.83 7.17
CA LEU A 682 25.87 16.50 8.59
C LEU A 682 26.30 17.77 9.34
N LYS A 683 26.64 17.66 10.63
CA LYS A 683 26.89 18.83 11.49
C LYS A 683 27.97 19.79 11.01
N LYS A 684 29.03 19.28 10.38
CA LYS A 684 30.17 20.08 9.87
C LYS A 684 30.57 19.80 8.43
N CYS A 685 30.04 18.73 7.82
CA CYS A 685 30.43 18.30 6.49
C CYS A 685 29.22 18.07 5.58
N SER A 686 29.46 18.21 4.28
CA SER A 686 28.49 17.99 3.22
C SER A 686 29.15 17.14 2.14
N PHE A 687 28.51 16.05 1.73
CA PHE A 687 29.04 15.11 0.75
C PHE A 687 28.00 14.78 -0.33
N LYS A 688 28.48 14.46 -1.53
CA LYS A 688 27.64 13.91 -2.61
C LYS A 688 27.47 12.42 -2.35
N THR A 689 26.26 11.89 -2.55
CA THR A 689 25.99 10.47 -2.34
C THR A 689 26.76 9.55 -3.31
N SER A 690 27.11 8.35 -2.85
CA SER A 690 27.65 7.27 -3.68
C SER A 690 26.60 6.67 -4.62
N GLU A 691 27.02 5.90 -5.62
CA GLU A 691 26.12 5.22 -6.55
C GLU A 691 25.22 4.17 -5.87
N ASP A 692 25.70 3.52 -4.80
CA ASP A 692 24.90 2.60 -3.96
C ASP A 692 23.96 3.33 -2.98
N LEU A 693 23.93 4.68 -3.03
CA LEU A 693 23.12 5.57 -2.18
C LEU A 693 23.11 5.17 -0.70
N ASN A 694 24.29 4.90 -0.15
CA ASN A 694 24.48 4.44 1.22
C ASN A 694 25.56 5.23 1.96
N TRP A 695 25.16 6.02 2.95
CA TRP A 695 26.05 6.90 3.72
C TRP A 695 26.33 6.40 5.15
N THR A 696 26.32 5.08 5.35
CA THR A 696 26.64 4.47 6.66
C THR A 696 28.10 4.76 7.09
N LYS A 697 29.04 4.93 6.16
CA LYS A 697 30.46 5.19 6.48
C LYS A 697 30.67 6.62 6.98
N GLU A 698 29.90 7.56 6.44
CA GLU A 698 29.96 9.00 6.70
C GLU A 698 29.37 9.28 8.09
N LEU A 699 28.26 8.61 8.42
CA LEU A 699 27.68 8.56 9.78
C LEU A 699 28.55 7.81 10.82
N ASN A 700 29.71 7.26 10.45
CA ASN A 700 30.72 6.76 11.39
C ASN A 700 31.86 7.77 11.64
N ARG A 701 31.86 8.92 10.93
CA ARG A 701 32.99 9.88 10.88
C ARG A 701 32.64 11.28 11.36
N GLU A 702 31.38 11.70 11.31
CA GLU A 702 30.92 13.04 11.71
C GLU A 702 29.62 12.94 12.53
N ALA A 703 29.39 13.95 13.38
CA ALA A 703 28.24 14.01 14.27
C ALA A 703 26.91 14.34 13.55
N CYS A 704 25.82 13.93 14.18
CA CYS A 704 24.45 14.31 13.78
C CYS A 704 24.27 15.83 13.85
N ILE A 705 23.45 16.42 12.95
CA ILE A 705 23.13 17.86 12.94
C ILE A 705 22.74 18.35 14.34
N SER A 706 21.77 17.67 14.96
CA SER A 706 21.31 17.90 16.32
C SER A 706 21.26 16.58 17.08
N ALA A 707 21.75 16.59 18.32
CA ALA A 707 21.77 15.43 19.19
C ALA A 707 21.19 15.81 20.54
N VAL A 708 20.26 15.00 21.04
CA VAL A 708 19.67 15.19 22.37
C VAL A 708 20.55 14.48 23.41
N PRO A 709 21.08 15.18 24.42
CA PRO A 709 21.80 14.56 25.53
C PRO A 709 20.88 13.61 26.32
N ILE A 710 21.35 12.38 26.54
CA ILE A 710 20.60 11.30 27.19
C ILE A 710 21.17 11.10 28.59
N HIS A 711 20.63 11.86 29.55
CA HIS A 711 21.02 11.87 30.96
C HIS A 711 20.22 10.86 31.79
N PHE A 712 18.89 10.84 31.62
CA PHE A 712 17.97 10.06 32.45
C PHE A 712 17.19 9.07 31.59
N TRP A 713 17.68 7.83 31.54
CA TRP A 713 17.06 6.73 30.79
C TRP A 713 17.13 5.42 31.55
N ALA A 714 16.18 4.52 31.29
CA ALA A 714 16.06 3.25 32.00
C ALA A 714 16.19 2.05 31.06
N LEU A 715 16.90 1.01 31.53
CA LEU A 715 17.08 -0.25 30.80
C LEU A 715 16.44 -1.41 31.57
N PHE A 716 15.34 -1.93 31.03
CA PHE A 716 14.61 -3.08 31.53
C PHE A 716 15.05 -4.35 30.80
N TYR A 717 15.47 -5.38 31.54
CA TYR A 717 15.96 -6.64 30.99
C TYR A 717 15.66 -7.80 31.96
N PRO A 718 15.36 -9.01 31.49
CA PRO A 718 15.25 -10.16 32.37
C PRO A 718 16.63 -10.59 32.87
N LYS A 719 16.74 -11.16 34.08
CA LYS A 719 18.02 -11.61 34.68
C LYS A 719 18.91 -12.40 33.70
N ARG A 720 18.30 -13.31 32.92
CA ARG A 720 18.97 -14.14 31.89
C ARG A 720 19.51 -13.39 30.66
N ALA A 721 19.34 -12.08 30.59
CA ALA A 721 19.86 -11.22 29.53
C ALA A 721 20.86 -10.17 30.05
N MET A 722 21.34 -10.32 31.29
CA MET A 722 22.25 -9.38 31.97
C MET A 722 23.53 -9.12 31.17
N GLU A 723 24.24 -10.16 30.71
CA GLU A 723 25.47 -10.02 29.93
C GLU A 723 25.23 -9.23 28.63
N GLN A 724 24.15 -9.55 27.92
CA GLN A 724 23.77 -8.89 26.67
C GLN A 724 23.36 -7.43 26.94
N ALA A 725 22.72 -7.13 28.07
CA ALA A 725 22.40 -5.78 28.49
C ALA A 725 23.67 -4.95 28.78
N HIS A 726 24.62 -5.50 29.54
CA HIS A 726 25.90 -4.84 29.82
C HIS A 726 26.74 -4.61 28.57
N GLU A 727 26.90 -5.61 27.69
CA GLU A 727 27.69 -5.44 26.47
C GLU A 727 27.00 -4.49 25.46
N LEU A 728 25.67 -4.50 25.36
CA LEU A 728 24.95 -3.50 24.56
C LEU A 728 25.22 -2.06 25.07
N VAL A 729 25.16 -1.82 26.38
CA VAL A 729 25.42 -0.48 26.96
C VAL A 729 26.89 -0.08 26.79
N SER A 730 27.82 -1.01 27.02
CA SER A 730 29.26 -0.88 26.75
C SER A 730 29.51 -0.40 25.30
N VAL A 731 28.86 -1.03 24.31
CA VAL A 731 28.97 -0.65 22.90
C VAL A 731 28.30 0.70 22.63
N LEU A 732 27.08 0.94 23.13
CA LEU A 732 26.35 2.20 22.96
C LEU A 732 27.14 3.40 23.50
N GLN A 733 27.74 3.28 24.68
CA GLN A 733 28.59 4.32 25.26
C GLN A 733 29.85 4.55 24.41
N LYS A 734 30.53 3.49 23.94
CA LYS A 734 31.73 3.59 23.07
C LYS A 734 31.47 4.27 21.72
N ILE A 735 30.24 4.23 21.19
CA ILE A 735 29.87 4.91 19.92
C ILE A 735 29.18 6.26 20.12
N SER A 736 28.77 6.59 21.35
CA SER A 736 28.04 7.82 21.70
C SER A 736 28.81 9.10 21.33
N GLY A 737 30.08 9.17 21.72
CA GLY A 737 31.00 10.29 21.47
C GLY A 737 31.19 10.60 19.98
N PRO A 738 31.64 9.64 19.14
CA PRO A 738 31.82 9.87 17.70
C PRO A 738 30.58 10.33 16.94
N LEU A 739 29.38 9.94 17.38
CA LEU A 739 28.10 10.39 16.79
C LEU A 739 27.65 11.77 17.30
N GLY A 740 28.32 12.30 18.33
CA GLY A 740 27.97 13.54 19.01
C GLY A 740 26.73 13.46 19.90
N ILE A 741 26.34 12.26 20.35
CA ILE A 741 25.14 12.00 21.16
C ILE A 741 25.57 11.62 22.60
N PRO A 742 25.57 12.54 23.57
CA PRO A 742 25.97 12.21 24.95
C PRO A 742 25.05 11.16 25.58
N LEU A 743 25.62 10.10 26.15
CA LEU A 743 24.88 8.98 26.73
C LEU A 743 25.40 8.63 28.14
N ALA A 744 24.62 8.95 29.16
CA ALA A 744 24.88 8.55 30.54
C ALA A 744 24.67 7.03 30.74
N ALA A 745 25.07 6.51 31.91
CA ALA A 745 24.71 5.15 32.31
C ALA A 745 23.19 5.04 32.55
N PRO A 746 22.53 3.92 32.16
CA PRO A 746 21.10 3.74 32.39
C PRO A 746 20.79 3.45 33.86
N ILE A 747 19.55 3.74 34.25
CA ILE A 747 18.91 3.14 35.42
C ILE A 747 18.65 1.66 35.08
N TRP A 748 19.46 0.76 35.64
CA TRP A 748 19.33 -0.68 35.46
C TRP A 748 18.10 -1.22 36.20
N LYS A 749 17.23 -1.95 35.50
CA LYS A 749 16.06 -2.62 36.09
C LYS A 749 16.03 -4.09 35.65
N GLU A 750 16.68 -4.95 36.43
CA GLU A 750 16.55 -6.39 36.31
C GLU A 750 15.10 -6.83 36.57
N LEU A 751 14.58 -7.70 35.72
CA LEU A 751 13.26 -8.32 35.83
C LEU A 751 13.40 -9.81 36.14
N LYS A 752 12.59 -10.27 37.10
CA LYS A 752 12.51 -11.68 37.51
C LYS A 752 12.07 -12.65 36.41
N ASP A 753 11.24 -12.18 35.48
CA ASP A 753 10.65 -12.99 34.41
C ASP A 753 10.28 -12.12 33.20
N ASP A 754 9.99 -12.77 32.07
CA ASP A 754 9.58 -12.10 30.83
C ASP A 754 8.04 -12.05 30.66
N ARG A 755 7.28 -11.79 31.73
CA ARG A 755 5.80 -11.66 31.68
C ARG A 755 5.36 -10.21 31.47
N ILE A 756 4.20 -10.02 30.84
CA ILE A 756 3.69 -8.70 30.45
C ILE A 756 3.45 -7.81 31.68
N GLU A 757 2.93 -8.40 32.75
CA GLU A 757 2.61 -7.74 34.02
C GLU A 757 3.88 -7.31 34.76
N THR A 758 4.99 -8.04 34.57
CA THR A 758 6.29 -7.73 35.17
C THR A 758 6.91 -6.49 34.53
N TYR A 759 6.99 -6.44 33.19
CA TYR A 759 7.42 -5.22 32.48
C TYR A 759 6.48 -4.03 32.76
N ALA A 760 5.16 -4.24 32.62
CA ALA A 760 4.19 -3.15 32.77
C ALA A 760 4.20 -2.55 34.19
N ARG A 761 4.30 -3.38 35.25
CA ARG A 761 4.41 -2.90 36.62
C ARG A 761 5.75 -2.20 36.88
N ALA A 762 6.86 -2.75 36.40
CA ALA A 762 8.18 -2.15 36.61
C ALA A 762 8.33 -0.79 35.91
N ILE A 763 7.85 -0.68 34.67
CA ILE A 763 7.83 0.58 33.91
C ILE A 763 6.89 1.59 34.59
N LYS A 764 5.67 1.20 34.97
CA LYS A 764 4.73 2.10 35.68
C LYS A 764 5.28 2.60 37.00
N SER A 765 5.85 1.70 37.82
CA SER A 765 6.45 2.06 39.09
C SER A 765 7.54 3.12 38.90
N LEU A 766 8.43 2.90 37.93
CA LEU A 766 9.54 3.81 37.66
C LEU A 766 9.07 5.17 37.12
N LEU A 767 8.13 5.18 36.16
CA LEU A 767 7.55 6.42 35.62
C LEU A 767 6.62 7.15 36.61
N SER A 768 6.31 6.55 37.77
CA SER A 768 5.58 7.20 38.86
C SER A 768 6.48 7.71 39.98
N SER A 769 7.70 7.17 40.11
CA SER A 769 8.69 7.62 41.10
C SER A 769 9.70 8.62 40.55
N GLU A 770 10.09 8.49 39.28
CA GLU A 770 11.13 9.30 38.62
C GLU A 770 10.51 10.20 37.54
N GLY A 771 10.19 11.45 37.90
CA GLY A 771 9.48 12.39 37.01
C GLY A 771 10.29 12.91 35.81
N SER A 772 11.55 12.51 35.63
CA SER A 772 12.52 13.09 34.69
C SER A 772 12.97 12.17 33.55
N ILE A 773 12.40 10.97 33.42
CA ILE A 773 12.88 9.95 32.46
C ILE A 773 12.60 10.34 31.00
N GLN A 774 13.68 10.47 30.23
CA GLN A 774 13.66 10.83 28.81
C GLN A 774 13.33 9.62 27.91
N LEU A 775 13.72 8.41 28.31
CA LEU A 775 13.71 7.21 27.45
C LEU A 775 13.53 5.92 28.26
N VAL A 776 12.64 5.05 27.79
CA VAL A 776 12.47 3.66 28.26
C VAL A 776 13.04 2.68 27.22
N VAL A 777 14.00 1.86 27.62
CA VAL A 777 14.57 0.78 26.78
C VAL A 777 14.24 -0.58 27.38
N CYS A 778 13.74 -1.51 26.57
CA CYS A 778 13.38 -2.87 27.01
C CYS A 778 14.04 -3.94 26.13
N ILE A 779 14.82 -4.84 26.73
CA ILE A 779 15.38 -6.04 26.07
C ILE A 779 14.39 -7.19 26.27
N ILE A 780 13.68 -7.58 25.21
CA ILE A 780 12.69 -8.66 25.23
C ILE A 780 13.23 -9.96 24.63
N THR A 781 12.68 -11.09 25.07
CA THR A 781 13.11 -12.43 24.67
C THR A 781 12.11 -13.11 23.72
N GLY A 782 12.60 -13.49 22.54
CA GLY A 782 11.75 -14.08 21.48
C GLY A 782 10.79 -13.05 20.85
N THR A 783 9.89 -13.52 20.00
CA THR A 783 8.90 -12.68 19.29
C THR A 783 7.60 -12.61 20.08
N LYS A 784 7.55 -11.71 21.08
CA LYS A 784 6.38 -11.51 21.96
C LYS A 784 5.63 -10.24 21.55
N ASP A 785 4.79 -10.35 20.53
CA ASP A 785 4.11 -9.20 19.92
C ASP A 785 3.14 -8.51 20.90
N ASP A 786 2.50 -9.26 21.81
CA ASP A 786 1.65 -8.69 22.85
C ASP A 786 2.42 -7.99 23.99
N LEU A 787 3.65 -8.43 24.28
CA LEU A 787 4.55 -7.71 25.20
C LEU A 787 5.00 -6.38 24.57
N TYR A 788 5.37 -6.40 23.28
CA TYR A 788 5.68 -5.19 22.52
C TYR A 788 4.47 -4.23 22.49
N ARG A 789 3.26 -4.75 22.23
CA ARG A 789 2.00 -4.00 22.29
C ARG A 789 1.76 -3.38 23.67
N ALA A 790 1.94 -4.14 24.75
CA ALA A 790 1.74 -3.64 26.11
C ALA A 790 2.74 -2.52 26.46
N ILE A 791 4.02 -2.70 26.17
CA ILE A 791 5.06 -1.67 26.38
C ILE A 791 4.73 -0.42 25.56
N LYS A 792 4.38 -0.56 24.27
CA LYS A 792 4.04 0.58 23.40
C LYS A 792 2.76 1.30 23.81
N ARG A 793 1.70 0.58 24.22
CA ARG A 793 0.47 1.20 24.72
C ARG A 793 0.69 1.93 26.05
N LEU A 794 1.55 1.39 26.92
CA LEU A 794 1.97 2.08 28.13
C LEU A 794 2.72 3.38 27.80
N CYS A 795 3.82 3.28 27.06
CA CYS A 795 4.75 4.39 26.82
C CYS A 795 4.23 5.47 25.85
N ASN A 796 3.25 5.14 24.99
CA ASN A 796 2.74 6.09 23.98
C ASN A 796 1.34 6.65 24.31
N VAL A 797 0.60 6.08 25.27
CA VAL A 797 -0.81 6.45 25.55
C VAL A 797 -1.09 6.67 27.05
N GLN A 798 -0.43 5.94 27.96
CA GLN A 798 -0.70 6.07 29.41
C GLN A 798 0.32 6.92 30.16
N ASN A 799 1.60 6.79 29.81
CA ASN A 799 2.71 7.55 30.39
C ASN A 799 3.64 7.94 29.22
N PRO A 800 3.55 9.17 28.68
CA PRO A 800 4.08 9.53 27.36
C PRO A 800 5.60 9.72 27.35
N VAL A 801 6.33 8.60 27.26
CA VAL A 801 7.79 8.57 27.22
C VAL A 801 8.28 7.80 25.97
N PRO A 802 9.19 8.37 25.16
CA PRO A 802 9.79 7.66 24.04
C PRO A 802 10.37 6.29 24.43
N SER A 803 10.12 5.28 23.58
CA SER A 803 10.41 3.88 23.92
C SER A 803 11.15 3.11 22.81
N GLN A 804 12.18 2.37 23.21
CA GLN A 804 12.96 1.46 22.37
C GLN A 804 12.80 0.02 22.87
N VAL A 805 12.41 -0.90 21.98
CA VAL A 805 12.31 -2.33 22.30
C VAL A 805 13.31 -3.09 21.43
N ILE A 806 14.12 -3.93 22.06
CA ILE A 806 15.25 -4.63 21.45
C ILE A 806 15.04 -6.13 21.68
N ASN A 807 15.19 -6.95 20.66
CA ASN A 807 15.18 -8.41 20.86
C ASN A 807 16.55 -8.86 21.37
N VAL A 808 16.60 -9.73 22.38
CA VAL A 808 17.88 -10.31 22.84
C VAL A 808 18.65 -11.00 21.71
N ARG A 809 17.95 -11.59 20.73
CA ARG A 809 18.54 -12.20 19.52
C ARG A 809 19.25 -11.20 18.59
N THR A 810 18.97 -9.90 18.74
CA THR A 810 19.63 -8.81 18.01
C THR A 810 20.95 -8.40 18.66
N ILE A 811 21.17 -8.74 19.94
CA ILE A 811 22.42 -8.49 20.65
C ILE A 811 23.35 -9.69 20.44
N THR A 812 24.31 -9.55 19.54
CA THR A 812 25.24 -10.62 19.16
C THR A 812 26.59 -10.45 19.86
N THR A 813 27.19 -11.56 20.30
CA THR A 813 28.56 -11.63 20.86
C THR A 813 29.64 -11.15 19.87
N GLN A 814 29.33 -11.06 18.58
CA GLN A 814 30.27 -10.57 17.56
C GLN A 814 30.32 -9.03 17.56
N TYR A 815 31.22 -8.46 18.37
CA TYR A 815 31.39 -7.01 18.59
C TYR A 815 31.26 -6.15 17.31
N ALA A 816 31.92 -6.53 16.21
CA ALA A 816 31.86 -5.77 14.95
C ALA A 816 30.43 -5.67 14.35
N LYS A 817 29.61 -6.71 14.50
CA LYS A 817 28.18 -6.69 14.10
C LYS A 817 27.35 -5.92 15.12
N LEU A 818 27.59 -6.14 16.41
CA LEU A 818 26.89 -5.43 17.49
C LEU A 818 27.12 -3.91 17.40
N ARG A 819 28.32 -3.45 17.06
CA ARG A 819 28.64 -2.02 16.86
C ARG A 819 27.74 -1.36 15.80
N SER A 820 27.54 -2.01 14.64
CA SER A 820 26.67 -1.49 13.58
C SER A 820 25.18 -1.53 13.96
N ILE A 821 24.77 -2.52 14.75
CA ILE A 821 23.41 -2.65 15.29
C ILE A 821 23.14 -1.55 16.33
N ALA A 822 24.04 -1.39 17.30
CA ALA A 822 23.99 -0.38 18.34
C ALA A 822 24.02 1.04 17.76
N GLN A 823 24.79 1.30 16.69
CA GLN A 823 24.79 2.57 15.96
C GLN A 823 23.38 2.91 15.45
N LYS A 824 22.72 1.96 14.77
CA LYS A 824 21.35 2.16 14.26
C LYS A 824 20.35 2.37 15.40
N ILE A 825 20.49 1.64 16.50
CA ILE A 825 19.66 1.82 17.71
C ILE A 825 19.85 3.20 18.33
N LEU A 826 21.09 3.70 18.47
CA LEU A 826 21.36 5.01 19.07
C LEU A 826 20.89 6.17 18.18
N LEU A 827 21.07 6.06 16.86
CA LEU A 827 20.51 7.00 15.89
C LEU A 827 18.97 7.02 15.93
N GLN A 828 18.32 5.85 16.01
CA GLN A 828 16.87 5.72 16.16
C GLN A 828 16.37 6.31 17.50
N ILE A 829 17.13 6.14 18.59
CA ILE A 829 16.86 6.76 19.89
C ILE A 829 16.96 8.30 19.79
N ASN A 830 18.00 8.85 19.15
CA ASN A 830 18.13 10.30 18.98
C ASN A 830 16.91 10.89 18.23
N CYS A 831 16.46 10.25 17.14
CA CYS A 831 15.25 10.64 16.42
C CYS A 831 13.99 10.64 17.32
N LYS A 832 13.87 9.65 18.21
CA LYS A 832 12.74 9.49 19.14
C LYS A 832 12.71 10.54 20.25
N LEU A 833 13.84 11.15 20.55
CA LEU A 833 13.97 12.26 21.51
C LEU A 833 13.78 13.64 20.87
N GLY A 834 13.83 13.73 19.53
CA GLY A 834 13.72 14.98 18.76
C GLY A 834 15.03 15.46 18.12
N GLY A 835 16.10 14.66 18.17
CA GLY A 835 17.37 14.95 17.52
C GLY A 835 17.32 14.77 15.99
N GLU A 836 18.24 15.42 15.30
CA GLU A 836 18.25 15.59 13.84
C GLU A 836 19.51 14.97 13.25
N LEU A 837 19.39 13.92 12.43
CA LEU A 837 20.56 13.17 11.98
C LEU A 837 21.30 13.88 10.83
N TRP A 838 20.61 14.03 9.70
CA TRP A 838 21.14 14.63 8.47
C TRP A 838 20.04 15.36 7.69
N GLY A 839 20.46 16.27 6.81
CA GLY A 839 19.57 17.07 5.94
C GLY A 839 20.04 17.07 4.48
N VAL A 840 19.27 17.74 3.62
CA VAL A 840 19.54 17.94 2.18
C VAL A 840 19.09 19.35 1.80
N ASP A 841 19.87 20.06 0.98
CA ASP A 841 19.58 21.44 0.61
C ASP A 841 18.30 21.55 -0.24
N ILE A 842 17.23 22.12 0.30
CA ILE A 842 15.94 22.34 -0.39
C ILE A 842 15.73 23.87 -0.53
N PRO A 843 15.99 24.47 -1.71
CA PRO A 843 16.03 25.93 -1.89
C PRO A 843 14.64 26.57 -2.05
N LEU A 844 13.63 26.10 -1.28
CA LEU A 844 12.27 26.61 -1.29
C LEU A 844 11.97 27.33 0.03
N LYS A 845 11.96 28.67 0.00
CA LYS A 845 11.68 29.51 1.18
C LYS A 845 10.28 29.23 1.75
N GLN A 846 10.17 29.24 3.07
CA GLN A 846 8.91 29.11 3.84
C GLN A 846 8.03 27.94 3.36
N LEU A 847 8.64 26.76 3.23
CA LEU A 847 8.01 25.52 2.81
C LEU A 847 7.66 24.65 4.03
N MET A 848 6.42 24.15 4.07
CA MET A 848 6.00 22.99 4.85
C MET A 848 5.78 21.80 3.90
N VAL A 849 6.31 20.63 4.25
CA VAL A 849 6.04 19.37 3.56
C VAL A 849 5.26 18.43 4.48
N ILE A 850 4.20 17.82 3.95
CA ILE A 850 3.27 16.96 4.68
C ILE A 850 3.19 15.58 4.01
N GLY A 851 3.15 14.52 4.82
CA GLY A 851 2.88 13.15 4.40
C GLY A 851 1.60 12.64 5.05
N ILE A 852 0.80 11.93 4.26
CA ILE A 852 -0.49 11.36 4.68
C ILE A 852 -0.58 9.93 4.13
N ASP A 853 -0.91 8.96 4.97
CA ASP A 853 -1.14 7.55 4.61
C ASP A 853 -2.26 6.98 5.49
N VAL A 854 -3.02 6.01 4.99
CA VAL A 854 -4.14 5.38 5.70
C VAL A 854 -3.88 3.89 5.89
N TYR A 855 -3.90 3.44 7.14
CA TYR A 855 -3.78 2.03 7.50
C TYR A 855 -5.16 1.39 7.68
N HIS A 856 -5.32 0.17 7.14
CA HIS A 856 -6.48 -0.69 7.34
C HIS A 856 -6.06 -2.04 7.95
N ASP A 857 -6.86 -2.60 8.87
CA ASP A 857 -6.72 -3.98 9.35
C ASP A 857 -7.75 -4.88 8.62
N PRO A 858 -7.36 -5.54 7.50
CA PRO A 858 -8.29 -6.35 6.71
C PRO A 858 -8.72 -7.64 7.43
N SER A 859 -8.14 -7.98 8.58
CA SER A 859 -8.38 -9.24 9.29
C SER A 859 -9.46 -9.16 10.37
N ARG A 860 -9.84 -7.95 10.81
CA ARG A 860 -10.61 -7.75 12.05
C ARG A 860 -11.70 -6.66 11.99
N GLY A 861 -12.03 -6.15 10.80
CA GLY A 861 -13.10 -5.16 10.61
C GLY A 861 -12.93 -3.85 11.39
N LYS A 862 -11.69 -3.50 11.77
CA LYS A 862 -11.41 -2.35 12.63
C LYS A 862 -11.52 -1.03 11.86
N ARG A 863 -11.68 0.06 12.64
CA ARG A 863 -11.52 1.44 12.18
C ARG A 863 -10.23 1.62 11.37
N SER A 864 -10.33 2.34 10.26
CA SER A 864 -9.17 2.78 9.48
C SER A 864 -8.43 3.86 10.26
N VAL A 865 -7.12 3.98 10.07
CA VAL A 865 -6.29 4.91 10.84
C VAL A 865 -5.45 5.76 9.90
N MET A 866 -5.75 7.05 9.87
CA MET A 866 -4.98 8.04 9.13
C MET A 866 -3.78 8.49 9.97
N GLY A 867 -2.59 8.46 9.38
CA GLY A 867 -1.38 9.07 9.92
C GLY A 867 -1.04 10.34 9.15
N PHE A 868 -0.76 11.42 9.87
CA PHE A 868 -0.41 12.73 9.33
C PHE A 868 0.93 13.17 9.92
N VAL A 869 1.90 13.54 9.07
CA VAL A 869 3.22 14.01 9.50
C VAL A 869 3.63 15.24 8.68
N ALA A 870 3.87 16.37 9.34
CA ALA A 870 4.22 17.65 8.72
C ALA A 870 5.56 18.18 9.22
N SER A 871 6.37 18.78 8.36
CA SER A 871 7.64 19.40 8.75
C SER A 871 7.42 20.70 9.52
N THR A 872 8.16 20.94 10.60
CA THR A 872 8.02 22.15 11.43
C THR A 872 9.11 23.20 11.27
N ASN A 873 10.22 22.92 10.57
CA ASN A 873 11.32 23.87 10.37
C ASN A 873 11.75 24.01 8.91
N LEU A 874 12.37 25.14 8.57
CA LEU A 874 12.72 25.52 7.19
C LEU A 874 13.71 24.56 6.48
N ILE A 875 14.49 23.78 7.24
CA ILE A 875 15.41 22.77 6.69
C ILE A 875 14.77 21.36 6.57
N LEU A 876 13.48 21.23 6.89
CA LEU A 876 12.67 20.01 6.72
C LEU A 876 13.21 18.77 7.45
N THR A 877 13.78 18.99 8.64
CA THR A 877 14.32 17.94 9.53
C THR A 877 13.39 17.62 10.69
N ARG A 878 12.68 18.60 11.26
CA ARG A 878 11.78 18.40 12.41
C ARG A 878 10.36 18.12 11.94
N TRP A 879 9.65 17.26 12.68
CA TRP A 879 8.34 16.72 12.28
C TRP A 879 7.31 16.80 13.41
N TYR A 880 6.12 17.32 13.08
CA TYR A 880 4.91 17.24 13.90
C TYR A 880 4.03 16.10 13.38
N SER A 881 3.41 15.34 14.28
CA SER A 881 2.70 14.11 13.95
C SER A 881 1.35 13.99 14.65
N ARG A 882 0.32 13.55 13.89
CA ARG A 882 -1.05 13.32 14.39
C ARG A 882 -1.65 12.06 13.78
N VAL A 883 -2.65 11.53 14.48
CA VAL A 883 -3.39 10.31 14.13
C VAL A 883 -4.87 10.62 14.24
N VAL A 884 -5.69 10.08 13.34
CA VAL A 884 -7.15 10.10 13.46
C VAL A 884 -7.73 8.73 13.10
N PHE A 885 -8.68 8.25 13.91
CA PHE A 885 -9.43 7.02 13.64
C PHE A 885 -10.70 7.32 12.82
N GLN A 886 -10.82 6.68 11.66
CA GLN A 886 -11.95 6.82 10.72
C GLN A 886 -12.84 5.57 10.72
N THR A 887 -13.88 5.52 9.89
CA THR A 887 -14.72 4.30 9.78
C THR A 887 -13.94 3.13 9.14
N PRO A 888 -14.36 1.86 9.35
CA PRO A 888 -13.70 0.71 8.72
C PRO A 888 -13.72 0.77 7.19
N HIS A 889 -12.60 0.45 6.54
CA HIS A 889 -12.39 0.46 5.07
C HIS A 889 -12.53 1.82 4.38
N GLN A 890 -12.58 2.93 5.14
CA GLN A 890 -12.61 4.29 4.61
C GLN A 890 -11.20 4.78 4.24
N GLU A 891 -10.88 4.74 2.95
CA GLU A 891 -9.65 5.31 2.37
C GLU A 891 -9.71 6.85 2.31
N ILE A 892 -10.83 7.45 1.87
CA ILE A 892 -10.98 8.91 1.72
C ILE A 892 -11.15 9.59 3.07
N ILE A 893 -10.42 10.68 3.32
CA ILE A 893 -10.26 11.28 4.65
C ILE A 893 -11.29 12.39 4.92
N ASP A 894 -11.98 12.32 6.06
CA ASP A 894 -12.99 13.32 6.50
C ASP A 894 -12.46 14.34 7.52
N SER A 895 -11.28 14.08 8.10
CA SER A 895 -10.80 14.75 9.33
C SER A 895 -9.47 15.48 9.16
N LEU A 896 -9.18 15.98 7.95
CA LEU A 896 -7.91 16.67 7.66
C LEU A 896 -7.73 17.97 8.46
N LYS A 897 -8.83 18.67 8.79
CA LYS A 897 -8.78 20.00 9.43
C LYS A 897 -8.13 20.02 10.81
N VAL A 898 -8.37 19.01 11.64
CA VAL A 898 -7.78 18.91 12.99
C VAL A 898 -6.26 18.75 12.94
N CYS A 899 -5.74 18.04 11.93
CA CYS A 899 -4.32 17.82 11.77
C CYS A 899 -3.60 19.03 11.16
N LEU A 900 -4.16 19.62 10.09
CA LEU A 900 -3.50 20.73 9.38
C LEU A 900 -3.48 22.02 10.21
N VAL A 901 -4.57 22.40 10.88
CA VAL A 901 -4.59 23.61 11.73
C VAL A 901 -3.56 23.50 12.86
N ALA A 902 -3.46 22.35 13.51
CA ALA A 902 -2.48 22.14 14.60
C ALA A 902 -1.03 22.11 14.09
N ALA A 903 -0.78 21.59 12.88
CA ALA A 903 0.55 21.65 12.26
C ALA A 903 0.95 23.08 11.84
N LEU A 904 0.00 23.89 11.37
CA LEU A 904 0.20 25.30 11.04
C LEU A 904 0.49 26.15 12.29
N GLN A 905 -0.24 25.91 13.39
CA GLN A 905 0.06 26.48 14.70
C GLN A 905 1.49 26.14 15.13
N LYS A 906 1.87 24.84 15.12
CA LYS A 906 3.22 24.41 15.48
C LYS A 906 4.32 25.01 14.59
N PHE A 907 4.06 25.18 13.30
CA PHE A 907 5.01 25.85 12.39
C PHE A 907 5.15 27.34 12.72
N HIS A 908 4.05 28.03 13.05
CA HIS A 908 4.08 29.43 13.47
C HIS A 908 4.82 29.61 14.80
N GLU A 909 4.62 28.72 15.78
CA GLU A 909 5.39 28.69 17.04
C GLU A 909 6.91 28.59 16.81
N VAL A 910 7.34 27.77 15.84
CA VAL A 910 8.75 27.44 15.59
C VAL A 910 9.47 28.46 14.68
N ASN A 911 8.75 29.12 13.75
CA ASN A 911 9.35 30.00 12.74
C ASN A 911 8.86 31.47 12.84
N HIS A 912 7.98 31.77 13.80
CA HIS A 912 7.27 33.04 13.98
C HIS A 912 6.48 33.53 12.75
N ASN A 913 6.30 32.67 11.74
CA ASN A 913 5.63 32.92 10.47
C ASN A 913 4.87 31.66 10.04
N LEU A 914 3.79 31.80 9.27
CA LEU A 914 3.11 30.69 8.61
C LEU A 914 3.82 30.34 7.28
N PRO A 915 3.74 29.08 6.79
CA PRO A 915 4.44 28.69 5.57
C PRO A 915 3.79 29.29 4.31
N GLU A 916 4.57 30.01 3.49
CA GLU A 916 4.12 30.48 2.17
C GLU A 916 3.68 29.33 1.25
N LYS A 917 4.27 28.14 1.42
CA LYS A 917 4.13 26.99 0.52
C LYS A 917 3.87 25.72 1.33
N ILE A 918 2.86 24.95 0.93
CA ILE A 918 2.53 23.65 1.52
C ILE A 918 2.58 22.60 0.40
N VAL A 919 3.39 21.56 0.58
CA VAL A 919 3.49 20.42 -0.35
C VAL A 919 3.06 19.14 0.36
N ILE A 920 1.98 18.52 -0.11
CA ILE A 920 1.38 17.34 0.51
C ILE A 920 1.63 16.12 -0.38
N TYR A 921 2.04 15.01 0.23
CA TYR A 921 2.18 13.71 -0.41
C TYR A 921 1.24 12.69 0.25
N ARG A 922 0.23 12.26 -0.51
CA ARG A 922 -0.86 11.36 -0.10
C ARG A 922 -0.63 9.97 -0.69
N ASP A 923 -0.23 9.02 0.15
CA ASP A 923 -0.07 7.61 -0.20
C ASP A 923 -1.43 6.86 -0.03
N GLY A 924 -1.59 5.71 -0.67
CA GLY A 924 -2.78 4.84 -0.59
C GLY A 924 -3.82 4.95 -1.72
N VAL A 925 -3.91 6.09 -2.41
CA VAL A 925 -5.04 6.40 -3.32
C VAL A 925 -4.86 5.83 -4.74
N SER A 926 -5.91 5.18 -5.28
CA SER A 926 -5.91 4.61 -6.63
C SER A 926 -6.38 5.57 -7.74
N ASP A 927 -6.07 5.26 -9.00
CA ASP A 927 -6.43 6.04 -10.20
C ASP A 927 -7.92 6.48 -10.20
N GLY A 928 -8.83 5.57 -9.82
CA GLY A 928 -10.28 5.80 -9.79
C GLY A 928 -10.77 6.70 -8.65
N GLN A 929 -9.88 7.18 -7.78
CA GLN A 929 -10.19 8.05 -6.63
C GLN A 929 -9.53 9.43 -6.74
N LEU A 930 -8.69 9.69 -7.75
CA LEU A 930 -7.97 10.97 -7.91
C LEU A 930 -8.92 12.18 -7.91
N LYS A 931 -10.01 12.10 -8.69
CA LYS A 931 -11.07 13.14 -8.74
C LYS A 931 -11.83 13.30 -7.42
N ILE A 932 -11.82 12.30 -6.53
CA ILE A 932 -12.41 12.40 -5.19
C ILE A 932 -11.45 13.13 -4.25
N VAL A 933 -10.14 12.86 -4.31
CA VAL A 933 -9.14 13.65 -3.56
C VAL A 933 -9.23 15.13 -3.97
N GLU A 934 -9.25 15.40 -5.27
CA GLU A 934 -9.40 16.76 -5.83
C GLU A 934 -10.67 17.47 -5.35
N SER A 935 -11.84 16.82 -5.42
CA SER A 935 -13.13 17.45 -5.11
C SER A 935 -13.54 17.41 -3.64
N TYR A 936 -12.87 16.60 -2.79
CA TYR A 936 -13.29 16.38 -1.39
C TYR A 936 -12.16 16.49 -0.35
N GLU A 937 -10.96 15.94 -0.58
CA GLU A 937 -9.85 16.07 0.38
C GLU A 937 -9.21 17.48 0.28
N ILE A 938 -9.01 18.01 -0.93
CA ILE A 938 -8.35 19.32 -1.12
C ILE A 938 -9.18 20.51 -0.60
N PRO A 939 -10.52 20.60 -0.83
CA PRO A 939 -11.32 21.68 -0.26
C PRO A 939 -11.39 21.66 1.27
N GLN A 940 -11.19 20.51 1.94
CA GLN A 940 -11.03 20.47 3.40
C GLN A 940 -9.71 21.12 3.84
N LEU A 941 -8.63 20.87 3.09
CA LEU A 941 -7.31 21.43 3.38
C LEU A 941 -7.30 22.95 3.14
N GLU A 942 -7.92 23.43 2.06
CA GLU A 942 -8.02 24.86 1.77
C GLU A 942 -8.88 25.60 2.83
N LYS A 943 -9.97 24.98 3.32
CA LYS A 943 -10.77 25.44 4.49
C LYS A 943 -10.02 25.41 5.85
N CYS A 944 -8.76 25.02 5.87
CA CYS A 944 -7.91 25.17 7.07
C CYS A 944 -7.22 26.54 7.10
N PHE A 945 -7.05 27.20 5.96
CA PHE A 945 -6.35 28.48 5.88
C PHE A 945 -7.19 29.62 6.44
N GLU A 946 -8.52 29.53 6.27
CA GLU A 946 -9.56 30.38 6.91
C GLU A 946 -9.44 30.48 8.45
N ALA A 947 -8.75 29.54 9.11
CA ALA A 947 -8.51 29.60 10.56
C ALA A 947 -7.41 30.61 10.97
N PHE A 948 -6.75 31.25 10.00
CA PHE A 948 -5.66 32.20 10.21
C PHE A 948 -5.94 33.49 9.41
N ASN A 949 -5.76 34.65 10.04
CA ASN A 949 -6.12 35.93 9.43
C ASN A 949 -5.26 36.24 8.18
N ASN A 950 -5.90 36.65 7.09
CA ASN A 950 -5.28 36.99 5.80
C ASN A 950 -4.31 35.94 5.22
N TYR A 951 -4.50 34.67 5.56
CA TYR A 951 -3.59 33.59 5.18
C TYR A 951 -4.04 32.83 3.92
N ASN A 952 -3.26 32.91 2.84
CA ASN A 952 -3.51 32.21 1.58
C ASN A 952 -2.21 31.58 1.04
N PRO A 953 -1.82 30.39 1.53
CA PRO A 953 -0.59 29.72 1.14
C PRO A 953 -0.71 29.04 -0.23
N LYS A 954 0.42 28.90 -0.92
CA LYS A 954 0.53 28.14 -2.17
C LYS A 954 0.53 26.63 -1.87
N LEU A 955 -0.42 25.90 -2.44
CA LEU A 955 -0.68 24.49 -2.16
C LEU A 955 -0.29 23.60 -3.36
N VAL A 956 0.46 22.54 -3.08
CA VAL A 956 0.75 21.45 -4.03
C VAL A 956 0.34 20.13 -3.38
N VAL A 957 -0.36 19.27 -4.12
CA VAL A 957 -0.80 17.95 -3.64
C VAL A 957 -0.41 16.89 -4.65
N PHE A 958 0.38 15.91 -4.19
CA PHE A 958 0.75 14.70 -4.91
C PHE A 958 0.01 13.49 -4.34
N VAL A 959 -0.60 12.69 -5.21
CA VAL A 959 -0.95 11.31 -4.89
C VAL A 959 0.26 10.42 -5.21
N VAL A 960 0.63 9.55 -4.27
CA VAL A 960 1.79 8.66 -4.33
C VAL A 960 1.32 7.22 -4.48
N GLN A 961 1.76 6.54 -5.55
CA GLN A 961 1.34 5.19 -5.88
C GLN A 961 2.54 4.23 -5.89
N LYS A 962 2.63 3.43 -4.83
CA LYS A 962 3.67 2.40 -4.61
C LYS A 962 3.33 1.01 -5.17
N GLN A 963 2.06 0.74 -5.50
CA GLN A 963 1.60 -0.55 -6.05
C GLN A 963 1.15 -0.35 -7.51
N ILE A 964 2.09 -0.53 -8.43
CA ILE A 964 1.92 -0.32 -9.88
C ILE A 964 2.51 -1.51 -10.65
N SER A 965 1.98 -1.77 -11.84
CA SER A 965 2.47 -2.82 -12.75
C SER A 965 3.48 -2.32 -13.78
N THR A 966 3.76 -1.02 -13.84
CA THR A 966 4.81 -0.44 -14.69
C THR A 966 6.19 -0.84 -14.14
N ASN A 967 7.02 -1.46 -14.97
CA ASN A 967 8.44 -1.72 -14.73
C ASN A 967 9.24 -0.87 -15.72
N ILE A 968 10.40 -0.37 -15.29
CA ILE A 968 11.35 0.36 -16.13
C ILE A 968 12.67 -0.41 -16.15
N TYR A 969 13.26 -0.54 -17.34
CA TYR A 969 14.57 -1.13 -17.58
C TYR A 969 15.51 -0.09 -18.20
N SER A 970 16.81 -0.19 -17.93
CA SER A 970 17.86 0.62 -18.54
C SER A 970 18.58 -0.18 -19.61
N LEU A 971 18.78 0.39 -20.80
CA LEU A 971 19.53 -0.26 -21.89
C LEU A 971 21.01 0.13 -21.76
N VAL A 972 21.85 -0.81 -21.34
CA VAL A 972 23.31 -0.64 -21.28
C VAL A 972 23.94 -1.69 -22.17
N ALA A 973 24.67 -1.27 -23.21
CA ALA A 973 25.25 -2.17 -24.22
C ALA A 973 24.26 -3.22 -24.78
N GLN A 974 23.01 -2.78 -25.06
CA GLN A 974 21.86 -3.60 -25.46
C GLN A 974 21.32 -4.60 -24.42
N GLN A 975 21.99 -4.77 -23.26
CA GLN A 975 21.47 -5.57 -22.15
C GLN A 975 20.48 -4.75 -21.31
N LEU A 976 19.44 -5.43 -20.80
CA LEU A 976 18.43 -4.81 -19.93
C LEU A 976 18.87 -4.93 -18.47
N SER A 977 19.07 -3.78 -17.83
CA SER A 977 19.52 -3.68 -16.44
C SER A 977 18.52 -2.87 -15.59
N THR A 978 18.64 -2.97 -14.27
CA THR A 978 17.83 -2.15 -13.35
C THR A 978 18.29 -0.70 -13.46
N PRO A 979 17.39 0.28 -13.73
CA PRO A 979 17.80 1.67 -13.90
C PRO A 979 18.46 2.25 -12.65
N PRO A 980 19.44 3.16 -12.81
CA PRO A 980 20.10 3.80 -11.68
C PRO A 980 19.10 4.65 -10.88
N PRO A 981 19.30 4.79 -9.56
CA PRO A 981 18.51 5.70 -8.75
C PRO A 981 18.56 7.14 -9.27
N GLY A 982 17.47 7.88 -9.09
CA GLY A 982 17.26 9.19 -9.69
C GLY A 982 16.67 9.13 -11.12
N THR A 983 16.50 7.94 -11.72
CA THR A 983 15.81 7.80 -13.01
C THR A 983 14.35 8.24 -12.92
N VAL A 984 13.98 9.19 -13.77
CA VAL A 984 12.63 9.73 -13.98
C VAL A 984 12.14 9.40 -15.38
N LEU A 985 10.84 9.09 -15.47
CA LEU A 985 10.07 8.99 -16.70
C LEU A 985 8.77 9.80 -16.50
N ASP A 986 8.61 10.87 -17.26
CA ASP A 986 7.47 11.81 -17.19
C ASP A 986 6.67 11.89 -18.50
N HIS A 987 7.00 11.06 -19.48
CA HIS A 987 6.27 10.90 -20.73
C HIS A 987 6.08 9.42 -21.10
N THR A 988 5.36 9.16 -22.20
CA THR A 988 5.09 7.84 -22.81
C THR A 988 4.17 6.93 -22.00
N ALA A 989 4.44 6.73 -20.70
CA ALA A 989 3.69 5.86 -19.80
C ALA A 989 2.67 6.61 -18.93
N THR A 990 2.69 7.94 -18.98
CA THR A 990 2.02 8.83 -18.04
C THR A 990 0.66 9.30 -18.59
N SER A 991 -0.15 9.93 -17.74
CA SER A 991 -1.51 10.36 -18.04
C SER A 991 -1.56 11.49 -19.09
N ARG A 992 -2.73 11.67 -19.71
CA ARG A 992 -3.03 12.86 -20.53
C ARG A 992 -3.66 13.98 -19.70
N ASP A 993 -4.45 13.60 -18.69
CA ASP A 993 -5.27 14.51 -17.87
C ASP A 993 -4.50 15.16 -16.71
N TRP A 994 -3.40 14.54 -16.27
CA TRP A 994 -2.71 14.91 -15.04
C TRP A 994 -1.23 15.27 -15.27
N MET A 995 -0.69 16.04 -14.32
CA MET A 995 0.73 16.37 -14.24
C MET A 995 1.45 15.30 -13.41
N ASP A 996 1.87 14.21 -14.06
CA ASP A 996 2.38 13.01 -13.40
C ASP A 996 3.78 12.57 -13.87
N PHE A 997 4.47 11.79 -13.03
CA PHE A 997 5.77 11.19 -13.35
C PHE A 997 6.07 9.93 -12.53
N TYR A 998 6.91 9.06 -13.09
CA TYR A 998 7.53 7.92 -12.40
C TYR A 998 8.94 8.30 -11.95
N LEU A 999 9.34 7.86 -10.75
CA LEU A 999 10.70 8.06 -10.20
C LEU A 999 11.20 6.78 -9.50
N ILE A 1000 12.39 6.32 -9.90
CA ILE A 1000 13.16 5.28 -9.18
C ILE A 1000 14.04 5.99 -8.15
N ALA A 1001 13.52 6.19 -6.96
CA ALA A 1001 14.19 6.97 -5.91
C ALA A 1001 15.27 6.20 -5.12
N HIS A 1002 15.43 4.89 -5.33
CA HIS A 1002 16.27 4.02 -4.49
C HIS A 1002 16.92 2.88 -5.28
N TYR A 1003 18.01 2.33 -4.75
CA TYR A 1003 18.72 1.19 -5.36
C TYR A 1003 18.03 -0.15 -5.07
N SER A 1004 17.73 -0.92 -6.12
CA SER A 1004 17.13 -2.25 -6.04
C SER A 1004 18.13 -3.31 -6.52
N PRO A 1005 18.84 -4.03 -5.62
CA PRO A 1005 19.90 -4.97 -6.01
C PRO A 1005 19.40 -6.29 -6.62
N GLN A 1006 18.09 -6.54 -6.58
CA GLN A 1006 17.44 -7.75 -7.09
C GLN A 1006 16.03 -7.38 -7.58
N GLY A 1007 15.55 -8.09 -8.61
CA GLY A 1007 14.27 -7.79 -9.25
C GLY A 1007 14.38 -6.71 -10.34
N CYS A 1008 13.25 -6.39 -10.97
CA CYS A 1008 13.13 -5.30 -11.95
C CYS A 1008 13.08 -3.91 -11.28
N GLY A 1009 13.35 -2.86 -12.05
CA GLY A 1009 13.19 -1.47 -11.61
C GLY A 1009 11.72 -1.08 -11.49
N ILE A 1010 11.13 -1.24 -10.31
CA ILE A 1010 9.75 -0.80 -10.02
C ILE A 1010 9.79 0.66 -9.50
N PRO A 1011 9.39 1.67 -10.28
CA PRO A 1011 9.34 3.06 -9.84
C PRO A 1011 8.28 3.27 -8.75
N THR A 1012 8.22 4.49 -8.22
CA THR A 1012 7.01 5.03 -7.59
C THR A 1012 6.38 6.03 -8.55
N HIS A 1013 5.06 6.01 -8.66
CA HIS A 1013 4.30 6.94 -9.50
C HIS A 1013 3.77 8.11 -8.64
N TYR A 1014 3.87 9.34 -9.17
CA TYR A 1014 3.50 10.58 -8.49
C TYR A 1014 2.58 11.39 -9.41
N VAL A 1015 1.34 11.61 -8.97
CA VAL A 1015 0.33 12.36 -9.71
C VAL A 1015 0.09 13.68 -8.99
N CYS A 1016 0.42 14.81 -9.62
CA CYS A 1016 0.10 16.13 -9.07
C CYS A 1016 -1.35 16.48 -9.38
N VAL A 1017 -2.19 16.51 -8.34
CA VAL A 1017 -3.64 16.79 -8.44
C VAL A 1017 -4.00 18.25 -8.12
N ARG A 1018 -3.05 19.05 -7.60
CA ARG A 1018 -3.20 20.49 -7.34
C ARG A 1018 -1.81 21.14 -7.29
N ASN A 1019 -1.64 22.31 -7.91
CA ASN A 1019 -0.36 23.06 -7.93
C ASN A 1019 -0.62 24.58 -8.03
N THR A 1020 -1.13 25.23 -6.97
CA THR A 1020 -1.25 26.70 -6.93
C THR A 1020 0.09 27.40 -6.64
N ALA A 1021 1.16 26.62 -6.45
CA ALA A 1021 2.52 27.12 -6.28
C ALA A 1021 3.24 27.42 -7.60
N ASN A 1022 2.70 26.97 -8.74
CA ASN A 1022 3.34 27.00 -10.05
C ASN A 1022 4.75 26.37 -10.04
N LEU A 1023 4.91 25.25 -9.33
CA LEU A 1023 6.15 24.46 -9.43
C LEU A 1023 6.25 23.83 -10.82
N THR A 1024 7.41 23.99 -11.46
CA THR A 1024 7.72 23.34 -12.75
C THR A 1024 7.91 21.82 -12.56
N PRO A 1025 7.84 21.01 -13.63
CA PRO A 1025 8.13 19.58 -13.54
C PRO A 1025 9.46 19.26 -12.86
N ASP A 1026 10.52 19.98 -13.20
CA ASP A 1026 11.84 19.84 -12.56
C ASP A 1026 11.82 20.14 -11.05
N HIS A 1027 11.09 21.16 -10.62
CA HIS A 1027 10.97 21.48 -9.19
C HIS A 1027 10.23 20.37 -8.43
N MET A 1028 9.15 19.83 -9.01
CA MET A 1028 8.36 18.75 -8.42
C MET A 1028 9.13 17.43 -8.35
N GLN A 1029 9.79 17.04 -9.44
CA GLN A 1029 10.61 15.84 -9.54
C GLN A 1029 11.80 15.88 -8.57
N ARG A 1030 12.54 17.00 -8.54
CA ARG A 1030 13.71 17.15 -7.65
C ARG A 1030 13.35 17.29 -6.18
N LEU A 1031 12.26 18.01 -5.83
CA LEU A 1031 11.79 18.06 -4.44
C LEU A 1031 11.44 16.65 -3.94
N THR A 1032 10.71 15.89 -4.75
CA THR A 1032 10.34 14.50 -4.43
C THR A 1032 11.58 13.63 -4.21
N PHE A 1033 12.58 13.70 -5.10
CA PHE A 1033 13.83 12.94 -4.95
C PHE A 1033 14.64 13.36 -3.71
N LYS A 1034 14.77 14.67 -3.42
CA LYS A 1034 15.42 15.16 -2.20
C LYS A 1034 14.73 14.62 -0.94
N LEU A 1035 13.40 14.63 -0.88
CA LEU A 1035 12.64 14.12 0.27
C LEU A 1035 12.79 12.61 0.48
N CYS A 1036 13.11 11.83 -0.55
CA CYS A 1036 13.43 10.40 -0.42
C CYS A 1036 14.77 10.13 0.30
N HIS A 1037 15.61 11.15 0.52
CA HIS A 1037 16.87 11.03 1.28
C HIS A 1037 16.68 11.24 2.80
N LEU A 1038 15.56 11.79 3.26
CA LEU A 1038 15.40 12.29 4.64
C LEU A 1038 14.83 11.27 5.65
N TYR A 1039 14.71 9.99 5.29
CA TYR A 1039 14.14 8.98 6.20
C TYR A 1039 15.20 8.38 7.14
N TRP A 1040 15.36 8.99 8.31
CA TRP A 1040 16.45 8.72 9.25
C TRP A 1040 16.63 7.29 9.78
N ASN A 1041 15.64 6.40 9.62
CA ASN A 1041 15.79 4.98 10.00
C ASN A 1041 16.48 4.13 8.90
N TRP A 1042 16.95 4.76 7.81
CA TRP A 1042 17.77 4.15 6.77
C TRP A 1042 18.84 5.14 6.28
N PRO A 1043 20.15 4.87 6.40
CA PRO A 1043 21.23 5.76 5.98
C PRO A 1043 21.47 5.66 4.45
N GLY A 1044 20.42 5.99 3.70
CA GLY A 1044 20.34 5.90 2.25
C GLY A 1044 18.99 6.40 1.76
N THR A 1045 18.77 6.42 0.45
CA THR A 1045 17.46 6.77 -0.12
C THR A 1045 16.42 5.66 0.05
N ILE A 1046 15.15 6.05 0.18
CA ILE A 1046 13.99 5.14 0.18
C ILE A 1046 13.04 5.38 -1.01
N ARG A 1047 12.12 4.43 -1.24
CA ARG A 1047 11.24 4.38 -2.42
C ARG A 1047 10.17 5.49 -2.51
N VAL A 1048 9.83 6.11 -1.38
CA VAL A 1048 8.80 7.18 -1.25
C VAL A 1048 9.37 8.32 -0.39
N PRO A 1049 8.83 9.56 -0.44
CA PRO A 1049 9.27 10.64 0.42
C PRO A 1049 9.27 10.27 1.90
N ALA A 1050 10.28 10.73 2.66
CA ALA A 1050 10.36 10.54 4.10
C ALA A 1050 9.04 10.85 4.85
N PRO A 1051 8.34 11.99 4.61
CA PRO A 1051 7.04 12.26 5.23
C PRO A 1051 6.00 11.15 5.01
N CYS A 1052 5.88 10.56 3.81
CA CYS A 1052 4.98 9.42 3.56
C CYS A 1052 5.39 8.20 4.39
N LYS A 1053 6.68 7.89 4.45
CA LYS A 1053 7.18 6.73 5.20
C LYS A 1053 7.01 6.92 6.71
N TYR A 1054 7.10 8.15 7.20
CA TYR A 1054 6.77 8.49 8.59
C TYR A 1054 5.26 8.36 8.86
N ALA A 1055 4.40 8.91 8.00
CA ALA A 1055 2.95 8.78 8.09
C ALA A 1055 2.49 7.32 8.12
N HIS A 1056 3.01 6.49 7.21
CA HIS A 1056 2.75 5.04 7.20
C HIS A 1056 3.19 4.35 8.48
N LYS A 1057 4.39 4.68 9.02
CA LYS A 1057 4.88 4.11 10.29
C LYS A 1057 3.99 4.48 11.48
N LEU A 1058 3.53 5.72 11.52
CA LEU A 1058 2.63 6.24 12.55
C LEU A 1058 1.23 5.61 12.47
N ALA A 1059 0.67 5.52 11.26
CA ALA A 1059 -0.62 4.87 10.98
C ALA A 1059 -0.59 3.37 11.33
N PHE A 1060 0.45 2.66 10.89
CA PHE A 1060 0.68 1.24 11.21
C PHE A 1060 0.81 0.99 12.71
N LEU A 1061 1.62 1.79 13.43
CA LEU A 1061 1.78 1.65 14.88
C LEU A 1061 0.45 1.85 15.60
N SER A 1062 -0.30 2.88 15.22
CA SER A 1062 -1.55 3.23 15.88
C SER A 1062 -2.68 2.26 15.54
N GLY A 1063 -2.77 1.82 14.28
CA GLY A 1063 -3.77 0.90 13.77
C GLY A 1063 -3.55 -0.57 14.12
N GLN A 1064 -2.30 -1.07 14.11
CA GLN A 1064 -2.01 -2.49 14.37
C GLN A 1064 -1.57 -2.78 15.81
N ILE A 1065 -0.93 -1.83 16.50
CA ILE A 1065 -0.35 -2.03 17.83
C ILE A 1065 -1.16 -1.33 18.92
N LEU A 1066 -1.28 0.00 18.87
CA LEU A 1066 -1.85 0.78 19.98
C LEU A 1066 -3.38 0.64 20.09
N HIS A 1067 -4.08 0.64 18.95
CA HIS A 1067 -5.54 0.74 18.82
C HIS A 1067 -6.17 1.98 19.49
N HIS A 1068 -5.34 2.98 19.79
CA HIS A 1068 -5.67 4.27 20.41
C HIS A 1068 -4.82 5.37 19.76
N GLU A 1069 -5.22 6.62 19.91
CA GLU A 1069 -4.39 7.78 19.52
C GLU A 1069 -3.22 7.92 20.50
N PRO A 1070 -1.99 8.23 20.03
CA PRO A 1070 -0.86 8.56 20.89
C PRO A 1070 -1.08 9.88 21.66
N SER A 1071 -0.42 10.05 22.82
CA SER A 1071 -0.44 11.34 23.52
C SER A 1071 0.13 12.47 22.68
N ILE A 1072 -0.48 13.65 22.80
CA ILE A 1072 -0.07 14.87 22.11
C ILE A 1072 1.35 15.30 22.52
N GLU A 1073 1.81 14.99 23.74
CA GLU A 1073 3.18 15.28 24.22
C GLU A 1073 4.31 14.62 23.40
N LEU A 1074 3.96 13.63 22.58
CA LEU A 1074 4.88 12.95 21.67
C LEU A 1074 4.83 13.48 20.23
N CYS A 1075 3.91 14.39 19.89
CA CYS A 1075 3.64 14.78 18.50
C CYS A 1075 4.86 15.38 17.77
N GLU A 1076 5.75 16.10 18.46
CA GLU A 1076 6.96 16.73 17.91
C GLU A 1076 8.17 15.78 17.79
N LYS A 1077 7.99 14.48 18.07
CA LYS A 1077 9.05 13.47 18.12
C LYS A 1077 8.77 12.33 17.16
N LEU A 1078 9.81 11.69 16.62
CA LEU A 1078 9.67 10.48 15.81
C LEU A 1078 9.54 9.21 16.69
N PHE A 1079 8.71 9.27 17.74
CA PHE A 1079 8.52 8.22 18.77
C PHE A 1079 8.07 6.86 18.19
N PHE A 1080 7.48 6.90 16.99
CA PHE A 1080 6.86 5.78 16.27
C PHE A 1080 7.82 4.97 15.38
N LEU A 1081 9.11 5.32 15.35
CA LEU A 1081 10.15 4.58 14.62
C LEU A 1081 10.52 3.22 15.23
#